data_AF-A0A1V6CXP9-F1
#
_entry.id   AF-A0A1V6CXP9-F1
#
_cell.length_a   1.000
_cell.length_b   1.000
_cell.length_c   1.000
_cell.angle_alpha   90.00
_cell.angle_beta   90.00
_cell.angle_gamma   90.00
#
_symmetry.space_group_name_H-M   'P 1'
#
loop_
_entity.id
_entity.type
_entity.pdbx_description
1 polymer ?
#
loop_
_entity_poly.entity_id
_entity_poly.type
_entity_poly.pdbx_seq_one_letter_code
_entity_poly.pdbx_strand_id
1 'polypeptide(L)'
;MRTICLTLAILAAWTHAATIPVDTGLAIWLKADALSMSNNQKFNIGDTWADSSGLGHDAVLVDGGPTYYTNKVNGLPVVGFGGGAGFEFAGSLGISGQAAFTAFAVLTQTTTGGSQRLLQFGDIDTGTGGASVGLDTSAAGLRFNNGNRLFTPAFDTSYHVGLWQMTVTDTYGSGRYALDGTDGTQTSVSGASNTINLTDEGYTLGRGFNGSAVKADWLSAQVAEVLLYDSALSQAQIDQVGYYLARKYNLPTSHAAPSLVTFDGAGADTDWSTRENWDATAEPTASQDALIAAGQAATVSNSGETAKDLSFADNAATLNVTAGSLTVDSIKDGNGTINFTGGSITVTTGDVDVNAFTIASRTYTHDAGTFQAGTLTLGDTAGDGNLIQNDGLVHLGTLRYGPNNNKGGAYTLNGGMLRIDGDILEVAESVGTAQLYVDGGTLQVTGGITLQSFRLGNAAGTTGSYTLPAGQTINNTGTMFVGNNGTGELTVNDTSCLITVKNSLRVAAAESANSGDGTLNFQAGTIDVTGGGMYLGGQDAASNESNTIGTVIMGTPGGNLTDAQLFTSGANLEVGRGGKGYFTQDSGTVTVKTNNLIIGQAASAVGTYTMNGGKLVLQATGTNGSIRVGNTGKGTFIQNDGEVVANIVDLANVDATTSIGTYTMNGGTLTTSGMLVIGRENQGTFEVVGGTMNIGGALLVGGTDTTGANDAPHADGTMVIGSASTSPVLNLGQFEIGRHNVGVVTQNSGTVSVNGANNLVLSQYANGNGTYNMTGGELLLGTGTNGNINFNQGTGLFDQTGGLVKFNGGSVKLGNNPTSQSTYKLRGGTLDLGGGDVAVGSGNETFEFSGGRLMNVGQFNMPMSQLGGTLAPGGSVGKTIITGAYNQSAGATLEIELDGLAGPGVTGGNDVLQVNQGVSLNGILDVLVNFPAPENAVFQILLANGSGLISGTFQTPDGLELTEGTIFYGTGQGRNPFLITYIGGDGNDVTLTVVPEPASALLLLLSLPAVATRLRRRGLARRPG
;
A
#
# COMPACT_ATOMS: atom_id res chain seq x y z
N MET A 1 50.78 -63.83 16.84
CA MET A 1 50.94 -62.42 17.25
C MET A 1 50.08 -61.55 16.35
N ARG A 2 48.92 -61.11 16.85
CA ARG A 2 48.23 -59.86 16.49
C ARG A 2 47.07 -59.70 17.46
N THR A 3 47.20 -58.70 18.31
CA THR A 3 46.37 -58.33 19.45
C THR A 3 45.05 -57.76 18.95
N ILE A 4 43.92 -58.37 19.33
CA ILE A 4 42.58 -57.78 19.20
C ILE A 4 42.37 -56.97 20.47
N CYS A 5 42.41 -55.65 20.34
CA CYS A 5 42.08 -54.72 21.42
C CYS A 5 40.55 -54.56 21.43
N LEU A 6 39.88 -55.32 22.29
CA LEU A 6 38.47 -55.15 22.59
C LEU A 6 38.37 -54.03 23.64
N THR A 7 38.12 -52.80 23.23
CA THR A 7 37.77 -51.71 24.16
C THR A 7 36.37 -51.98 24.68
N LEU A 8 36.32 -52.54 25.89
CA LEU A 8 35.13 -52.73 26.70
C LEU A 8 34.63 -51.35 27.14
N ALA A 9 33.63 -50.80 26.43
CA ALA A 9 32.89 -49.65 26.90
C ALA A 9 31.98 -50.11 28.04
N ILE A 10 32.39 -49.84 29.28
CA ILE A 10 31.52 -49.97 30.45
C ILE A 10 30.45 -48.88 30.28
N LEU A 11 29.23 -49.27 29.91
CA LEU A 11 28.04 -48.44 30.12
C LEU A 11 27.90 -48.27 31.64
N ALA A 12 28.36 -47.14 32.17
CA ALA A 12 27.79 -46.63 33.40
C ALA A 12 26.39 -46.13 33.04
N ALA A 13 25.37 -46.97 33.25
CA ALA A 13 24.00 -46.52 33.31
C ALA A 13 23.93 -45.52 34.48
N TRP A 14 23.87 -44.23 34.15
CA TRP A 14 23.44 -43.22 35.11
C TRP A 14 21.95 -43.47 35.33
N THR A 15 21.62 -44.30 36.32
CA THR A 15 20.27 -44.34 36.87
C THR A 15 20.15 -43.13 37.79
N HIS A 16 19.72 -41.98 37.24
CA HIS A 16 19.23 -40.90 38.09
C HIS A 16 17.94 -41.41 38.75
N ALA A 17 17.93 -41.38 40.08
CA ALA A 17 16.80 -41.83 40.87
C ALA A 17 15.70 -40.76 40.79
N ALA A 18 14.47 -41.16 40.42
CA ALA A 18 13.30 -40.30 40.52
C ALA A 18 13.26 -39.61 41.89
N THR A 19 13.05 -38.29 41.90
CA THR A 19 12.86 -37.48 43.11
C THR A 19 11.49 -37.77 43.71
N ILE A 20 11.37 -37.64 45.03
CA ILE A 20 10.09 -37.80 45.73
C ILE A 20 9.26 -36.50 45.58
N PRO A 21 7.95 -36.56 45.27
CA PRO A 21 7.16 -35.34 45.04
C PRO A 21 7.02 -34.41 46.26
N VAL A 22 7.19 -34.96 47.47
CA VAL A 22 7.17 -34.22 48.73
C VAL A 22 8.37 -34.66 49.55
N ASP A 23 9.36 -33.77 49.69
CA ASP A 23 10.62 -33.99 50.43
C ASP A 23 10.59 -33.34 51.83
N THR A 24 9.74 -32.33 52.02
CA THR A 24 9.63 -31.61 53.29
C THR A 24 9.11 -32.52 54.39
N GLY A 25 9.88 -32.65 55.47
CA GLY A 25 9.57 -33.52 56.60
C GLY A 25 9.81 -35.01 56.33
N LEU A 26 10.43 -35.39 55.21
CA LEU A 26 10.76 -36.80 54.92
C LEU A 26 11.94 -37.24 55.80
N ALA A 27 11.68 -38.15 56.74
CA ALA A 27 12.64 -38.64 57.72
C ALA A 27 13.31 -39.96 57.30
N ILE A 28 12.61 -40.83 56.56
CA ILE A 28 13.12 -42.10 56.06
C ILE A 28 12.60 -42.32 54.64
N TRP A 29 13.45 -42.75 53.72
CA TRP A 29 13.04 -43.24 52.41
C TRP A 29 13.86 -44.46 51.98
N LEU A 30 13.30 -45.65 52.18
CA LEU A 30 13.93 -46.91 51.80
C LEU A 30 13.27 -47.47 50.55
N LYS A 31 14.04 -47.67 49.49
CA LYS A 31 13.53 -48.19 48.22
C LYS A 31 14.39 -49.34 47.72
N ALA A 32 13.77 -50.42 47.29
CA ALA A 32 14.49 -51.63 46.88
C ALA A 32 15.25 -51.43 45.57
N ASP A 33 14.81 -50.51 44.71
CA ASP A 33 15.45 -50.15 43.45
C ASP A 33 16.72 -49.31 43.61
N ALA A 34 17.01 -48.80 44.81
CA ALA A 34 18.30 -48.20 45.13
C ALA A 34 19.38 -49.24 45.51
N LEU A 35 19.00 -50.50 45.76
CA LEU A 35 19.93 -51.54 46.19
C LEU A 35 20.65 -52.16 44.99
N SER A 36 21.98 -52.19 45.03
CA SER A 36 22.81 -52.88 44.04
C SER A 36 23.07 -54.34 44.42
N MET A 37 22.02 -55.14 44.52
CA MET A 37 22.08 -56.56 44.90
C MET A 37 21.66 -57.49 43.75
N SER A 38 22.19 -58.71 43.73
CA SER A 38 21.78 -59.73 42.76
C SER A 38 20.44 -60.35 43.13
N ASN A 39 19.67 -60.80 42.14
CA ASN A 39 18.40 -61.50 42.39
C ASN A 39 18.59 -62.72 43.31
N ASN A 40 17.73 -62.87 44.32
CA ASN A 40 17.78 -63.87 45.40
C ASN A 40 18.96 -63.71 46.38
N GLN A 41 19.69 -62.60 46.36
CA GLN A 41 20.74 -62.34 47.34
C GLN A 41 20.13 -62.08 48.72
N LYS A 42 20.62 -62.78 49.74
CA LYS A 42 20.26 -62.50 51.14
C LYS A 42 21.11 -61.36 51.69
N PHE A 43 20.49 -60.54 52.54
CA PHE A 43 21.23 -59.63 53.40
C PHE A 43 21.90 -60.42 54.53
N ASN A 44 23.09 -59.97 54.92
CA ASN A 44 23.84 -60.44 56.08
C ASN A 44 23.68 -59.43 57.23
N ILE A 45 23.87 -59.90 58.46
CA ILE A 45 23.88 -59.01 59.64
C ILE A 45 24.95 -57.93 59.45
N GLY A 46 24.54 -56.67 59.62
CA GLY A 46 25.37 -55.49 59.35
C GLY A 46 25.18 -54.89 57.95
N ASP A 47 24.55 -55.58 57.01
CA ASP A 47 24.22 -54.99 55.70
C ASP A 47 23.18 -53.87 55.89
N THR A 48 23.33 -52.81 55.10
CA THR A 48 22.45 -51.64 55.14
C THR A 48 21.43 -51.66 54.01
N TRP A 49 20.20 -51.27 54.32
CA TRP A 49 19.28 -50.71 53.35
C TRP A 49 19.46 -49.19 53.36
N ALA A 50 20.11 -48.68 52.33
CA ALA A 50 20.48 -47.28 52.24
C ALA A 50 19.24 -46.37 52.20
N ASP A 51 19.30 -45.26 52.94
CA ASP A 51 18.29 -44.21 52.96
C ASP A 51 18.46 -43.25 51.79
N SER A 52 17.37 -43.04 51.06
CA SER A 52 17.28 -42.16 49.89
C SER A 52 16.77 -40.76 50.22
N SER A 53 16.41 -40.46 51.48
CA SER A 53 15.88 -39.16 51.88
C SER A 53 16.91 -38.03 51.84
N GLY A 54 18.21 -38.39 51.84
CA GLY A 54 19.33 -37.46 51.96
C GLY A 54 19.79 -37.21 53.40
N LEU A 55 19.10 -37.76 54.41
CA LEU A 55 19.48 -37.63 55.83
C LEU A 55 20.45 -38.71 56.32
N GLY A 56 20.64 -39.79 55.54
CA GLY A 56 21.59 -40.86 55.87
C GLY A 56 21.09 -41.79 56.97
N HIS A 57 19.77 -41.91 57.15
CA HIS A 57 19.15 -42.79 58.13
C HIS A 57 19.09 -44.24 57.61
N ASP A 58 20.24 -44.82 57.30
CA ASP A 58 20.35 -46.18 56.77
C ASP A 58 19.81 -47.22 57.76
N ALA A 59 18.99 -48.15 57.29
CA ALA A 59 18.50 -49.26 58.10
C ALA A 59 19.54 -50.39 58.11
N VAL A 60 20.08 -50.75 59.27
CA VAL A 60 21.10 -51.79 59.43
C VAL A 60 20.45 -53.11 59.83
N LEU A 61 20.76 -54.21 59.13
CA LEU A 61 20.21 -55.50 59.48
C LEU A 61 20.82 -56.00 60.80
N VAL A 62 19.98 -56.32 61.78
CA VAL A 62 20.42 -56.79 63.10
C VAL A 62 19.91 -58.18 63.46
N ASP A 63 18.87 -58.67 62.78
CA ASP A 63 18.38 -60.06 62.94
C ASP A 63 17.90 -60.65 61.62
N GLY A 64 18.12 -61.96 61.45
CA GLY A 64 17.65 -62.73 60.29
C GLY A 64 18.44 -62.45 59.01
N GLY A 65 17.78 -62.67 57.87
CA GLY A 65 18.36 -62.50 56.53
C GLY A 65 17.26 -62.35 55.46
N PRO A 66 16.67 -61.15 55.30
CA PRO A 66 15.71 -60.89 54.25
C PRO A 66 16.36 -61.08 52.87
N THR A 67 15.55 -61.34 51.85
CA THR A 67 16.04 -61.69 50.50
C THR A 67 15.67 -60.61 49.49
N TYR A 68 16.64 -60.11 48.75
CA TYR A 68 16.42 -59.20 47.64
C TYR A 68 15.91 -59.94 46.40
N TYR A 69 14.83 -59.47 45.82
CA TYR A 69 14.26 -60.02 44.59
C TYR A 69 14.16 -58.94 43.53
N THR A 70 14.66 -59.22 42.33
CA THR A 70 14.45 -58.35 41.16
C THR A 70 13.12 -58.68 40.47
N ASN A 71 12.51 -57.71 39.78
CA ASN A 71 11.35 -57.91 38.91
C ASN A 71 10.12 -58.53 39.59
N LYS A 72 9.67 -57.97 40.73
CA LYS A 72 8.51 -58.50 41.48
C LYS A 72 7.24 -57.65 41.38
N VAL A 73 7.37 -56.34 41.25
CA VAL A 73 6.23 -55.44 41.04
C VAL A 73 6.48 -54.63 39.77
N ASN A 74 5.85 -55.05 38.68
CA ASN A 74 5.96 -54.42 37.35
C ASN A 74 7.41 -54.15 36.89
N GLY A 75 8.29 -55.14 37.10
CA GLY A 75 9.71 -55.05 36.73
C GLY A 75 10.60 -54.43 37.79
N LEU A 76 10.06 -53.87 38.87
CA LEU A 76 10.84 -53.28 39.96
C LEU A 76 11.15 -54.31 41.07
N PRO A 77 12.29 -54.16 41.77
CA PRO A 77 12.73 -55.06 42.83
C PRO A 77 11.99 -54.84 44.17
N VAL A 78 12.14 -55.80 45.08
CA VAL A 78 11.59 -55.77 46.46
C VAL A 78 12.53 -56.47 47.44
N VAL A 79 12.39 -56.17 48.72
CA VAL A 79 13.01 -56.92 49.83
C VAL A 79 11.97 -57.81 50.49
N GLY A 80 12.19 -59.12 50.45
CA GLY A 80 11.29 -60.12 51.02
C GLY A 80 11.65 -60.51 52.45
N PHE A 81 10.71 -60.28 53.36
CA PHE A 81 10.74 -60.71 54.75
C PHE A 81 9.93 -62.01 54.91
N GLY A 82 10.53 -63.02 55.54
CA GLY A 82 9.94 -64.36 55.71
C GLY A 82 9.52 -64.69 57.14
N GLY A 83 9.31 -63.70 58.02
CA GLY A 83 8.88 -63.92 59.40
C GLY A 83 10.00 -64.23 60.42
N GLY A 84 11.06 -63.41 60.44
CA GLY A 84 12.18 -63.58 61.38
C GLY A 84 13.39 -62.69 61.11
N ALA A 85 13.19 -61.56 60.42
CA ALA A 85 14.23 -60.63 60.04
C ALA A 85 13.83 -59.20 60.45
N GLY A 86 14.80 -58.38 60.86
CA GLY A 86 14.55 -57.00 61.23
C GLY A 86 15.77 -56.12 61.11
N PHE A 87 15.55 -54.91 60.61
CA PHE A 87 16.52 -53.83 60.58
C PHE A 87 16.30 -52.87 61.76
N GLU A 88 17.35 -52.17 62.15
CA GLU A 88 17.34 -51.06 63.11
C GLU A 88 17.97 -49.81 62.48
N PHE A 89 17.63 -48.65 63.01
CA PHE A 89 18.19 -47.38 62.57
C PHE A 89 19.13 -46.83 63.64
N ALA A 90 20.26 -46.25 63.20
CA ALA A 90 21.23 -45.65 64.12
C ALA A 90 20.91 -44.17 64.36
N GLY A 91 20.96 -43.74 65.62
CA GLY A 91 20.74 -42.33 65.99
C GLY A 91 19.27 -41.94 66.09
N SER A 92 19.03 -40.63 66.21
CA SER A 92 17.68 -40.04 66.26
C SER A 92 17.16 -39.86 64.83
N LEU A 93 15.87 -40.18 64.60
CA LEU A 93 15.19 -39.95 63.33
C LEU A 93 14.42 -38.62 63.30
N GLY A 94 14.55 -37.79 64.35
CA GLY A 94 13.89 -36.48 64.46
C GLY A 94 12.40 -36.54 64.84
N ILE A 95 11.94 -37.63 65.44
CA ILE A 95 10.51 -37.89 65.75
C ILE A 95 10.20 -37.68 67.25
N SER A 96 11.21 -37.33 68.06
CA SER A 96 11.07 -37.12 69.51
C SER A 96 10.17 -35.92 69.82
N GLY A 97 9.26 -36.09 70.78
CA GLY A 97 8.28 -35.09 71.18
C GLY A 97 7.19 -34.81 70.14
N GLN A 98 7.17 -35.53 69.02
CA GLN A 98 6.23 -35.31 67.93
C GLN A 98 4.92 -36.08 68.15
N ALA A 99 3.81 -35.38 67.94
CA ALA A 99 2.47 -35.98 67.93
C ALA A 99 1.94 -36.20 66.50
N ALA A 100 2.73 -35.89 65.47
CA ALA A 100 2.36 -36.06 64.07
C ALA A 100 3.39 -36.85 63.28
N PHE A 101 2.92 -37.68 62.35
CA PHE A 101 3.73 -38.38 61.35
C PHE A 101 2.84 -38.85 60.20
N THR A 102 3.46 -39.14 59.06
CA THR A 102 2.80 -39.80 57.92
C THR A 102 3.72 -40.87 57.37
N ALA A 103 3.24 -42.08 57.17
CA ALA A 103 4.03 -43.18 56.63
C ALA A 103 3.36 -43.78 55.41
N PHE A 104 4.16 -44.13 54.40
CA PHE A 104 3.72 -44.87 53.23
C PHE A 104 4.52 -46.15 53.09
N ALA A 105 3.89 -47.18 52.52
CA ALA A 105 4.60 -48.37 52.09
C ALA A 105 3.98 -48.99 50.86
N VAL A 106 4.84 -49.49 49.97
CA VAL A 106 4.43 -50.36 48.86
C VAL A 106 4.84 -51.78 49.20
N LEU A 107 3.87 -52.63 49.50
CA LEU A 107 4.15 -54.01 49.89
C LEU A 107 3.01 -54.96 49.54
N THR A 108 3.32 -56.25 49.59
CA THR A 108 2.36 -57.36 49.55
C THR A 108 2.63 -58.34 50.68
N GLN A 109 1.57 -58.90 51.28
CA GLN A 109 1.71 -59.94 52.30
C GLN A 109 2.06 -61.29 51.67
N THR A 110 2.96 -62.03 52.32
CA THR A 110 3.23 -63.43 51.97
C THR A 110 2.42 -64.40 52.82
N THR A 111 1.99 -63.98 54.01
CA THR A 111 1.04 -64.69 54.87
C THR A 111 0.09 -63.69 55.52
N THR A 112 -1.19 -64.04 55.67
CA THR A 112 -2.23 -63.15 56.25
C THR A 112 -2.54 -63.45 57.71
N GLY A 113 -1.74 -64.31 58.37
CA GLY A 113 -1.90 -64.71 59.77
C GLY A 113 -0.84 -64.10 60.70
N GLY A 114 -1.18 -63.94 61.98
CA GLY A 114 -0.29 -63.38 63.02
C GLY A 114 -0.21 -61.85 63.03
N SER A 115 0.23 -61.27 64.15
CA SER A 115 0.53 -59.83 64.23
C SER A 115 1.80 -59.54 63.44
N GLN A 116 1.70 -58.74 62.38
CA GLN A 116 2.83 -58.38 61.54
C GLN A 116 2.99 -56.86 61.50
N ARG A 117 4.22 -56.40 61.71
CA ARG A 117 4.55 -54.99 61.80
C ARG A 117 5.62 -54.60 60.80
N LEU A 118 5.31 -53.60 59.98
CA LEU A 118 6.25 -53.06 59.01
C LEU A 118 7.33 -52.26 59.72
N LEU A 119 6.92 -51.27 60.50
CA LEU A 119 7.81 -50.32 61.17
C LEU A 119 7.31 -50.09 62.60
N GLN A 120 8.24 -49.97 63.56
CA GLN A 120 7.94 -49.50 64.91
C GLN A 120 8.96 -48.45 65.31
N PHE A 121 8.49 -47.35 65.90
CA PHE A 121 9.33 -46.22 66.31
C PHE A 121 8.84 -45.60 67.62
N GLY A 122 9.76 -44.97 68.36
CA GLY A 122 9.52 -44.38 69.67
C GLY A 122 10.32 -45.08 70.78
N ASP A 123 9.89 -44.96 72.03
CA ASP A 123 10.41 -45.78 73.14
C ASP A 123 9.85 -47.21 73.04
N ILE A 124 10.65 -48.12 72.48
CA ILE A 124 10.29 -49.52 72.30
C ILE A 124 10.71 -50.40 73.50
N ASP A 125 11.45 -49.86 74.46
CA ASP A 125 12.13 -50.62 75.52
C ASP A 125 11.49 -50.48 76.90
N THR A 126 10.82 -49.35 77.23
CA THR A 126 10.42 -49.07 78.63
C THR A 126 8.97 -49.41 78.99
N GLY A 127 8.14 -49.91 78.07
CA GLY A 127 6.75 -50.25 78.36
C GLY A 127 5.84 -49.03 78.63
N THR A 128 6.34 -47.81 78.46
CA THR A 128 5.61 -46.55 78.69
C THR A 128 4.46 -46.38 77.69
N GLY A 129 3.23 -46.20 78.19
CA GLY A 129 2.03 -46.05 77.35
C GLY A 129 2.14 -44.86 76.39
N GLY A 130 1.84 -45.08 75.11
CA GLY A 130 1.91 -44.05 74.05
C GLY A 130 3.30 -43.62 73.61
N ALA A 131 4.35 -44.23 74.16
CA ALA A 131 5.73 -43.83 73.87
C ALA A 131 6.29 -44.43 72.57
N SER A 132 5.61 -45.45 72.00
CA SER A 132 5.93 -45.99 70.67
C SER A 132 4.68 -46.29 69.84
N VAL A 133 4.89 -46.24 68.53
CA VAL A 133 3.90 -46.49 67.48
C VAL A 133 4.41 -47.58 66.56
N GLY A 134 3.54 -48.55 66.26
CA GLY A 134 3.78 -49.63 65.31
C GLY A 134 2.80 -49.56 64.13
N LEU A 135 3.33 -49.72 62.92
CA LEU A 135 2.56 -49.76 61.67
C LEU A 135 2.23 -51.22 61.35
N ASP A 136 1.04 -51.68 61.72
CA ASP A 136 0.59 -53.06 61.53
C ASP A 136 0.06 -53.25 60.10
N THR A 137 0.44 -54.36 59.45
CA THR A 137 0.08 -54.66 58.06
C THR A 137 -0.99 -55.75 57.94
N SER A 138 -0.95 -56.80 58.78
CA SER A 138 -1.92 -57.92 58.73
C SER A 138 -3.25 -57.60 59.41
N ALA A 139 -3.23 -56.72 60.42
CA ALA A 139 -4.42 -56.19 61.09
C ALA A 139 -4.76 -54.76 60.65
N ALA A 140 -3.95 -54.18 59.75
CA ALA A 140 -4.04 -52.84 59.19
C ALA A 140 -4.33 -51.71 60.17
N GLY A 141 -3.29 -50.98 60.58
CA GLY A 141 -3.46 -49.76 61.34
C GLY A 141 -2.31 -49.45 62.28
N LEU A 142 -2.62 -48.76 63.36
CA LEU A 142 -1.66 -48.25 64.33
C LEU A 142 -1.75 -49.06 65.63
N ARG A 143 -0.61 -49.57 66.09
CA ARG A 143 -0.43 -50.11 67.43
C ARG A 143 0.30 -49.10 68.28
N PHE A 144 -0.20 -48.90 69.49
CA PHE A 144 0.45 -48.05 70.47
C PHE A 144 0.91 -48.93 71.62
N ASN A 145 1.93 -48.49 72.34
CA ASN A 145 2.17 -49.08 73.64
C ASN A 145 0.94 -48.83 74.52
N ASN A 146 0.27 -49.90 74.97
CA ASN A 146 -1.02 -49.85 75.67
C ASN A 146 -2.22 -49.31 74.85
N GLY A 147 -2.31 -49.62 73.54
CA GLY A 147 -3.47 -49.24 72.74
C GLY A 147 -3.42 -49.75 71.30
N ASN A 148 -4.52 -49.58 70.56
CA ASN A 148 -4.55 -49.86 69.13
C ASN A 148 -5.62 -49.04 68.40
N ARG A 149 -5.45 -48.95 67.09
CA ARG A 149 -6.45 -48.52 66.12
C ARG A 149 -6.27 -49.33 64.84
N LEU A 150 -7.21 -50.22 64.58
CA LEU A 150 -7.15 -51.20 63.48
C LEU A 150 -8.31 -51.02 62.52
N PHE A 151 -8.11 -51.43 61.28
CA PHE A 151 -8.96 -51.14 60.14
C PHE A 151 -9.12 -52.36 59.21
N THR A 152 -10.07 -52.25 58.27
CA THR A 152 -10.25 -53.14 57.12
C THR A 152 -10.47 -52.29 55.86
N PRO A 153 -10.00 -52.72 54.68
CA PRO A 153 -9.21 -53.92 54.41
C PRO A 153 -7.77 -53.82 54.93
N ALA A 154 -7.20 -54.98 55.27
CA ALA A 154 -5.77 -55.11 55.52
C ALA A 154 -5.00 -55.46 54.24
N PHE A 155 -3.67 -55.34 54.26
CA PHE A 155 -2.85 -55.77 53.14
C PHE A 155 -3.09 -57.26 52.85
N ASP A 156 -3.29 -57.61 51.58
CA ASP A 156 -3.43 -58.99 51.13
C ASP A 156 -2.22 -59.45 50.29
N THR A 157 -2.38 -60.54 49.54
CA THR A 157 -1.35 -61.14 48.69
C THR A 157 -1.13 -60.40 47.35
N SER A 158 -1.69 -59.20 47.19
CA SER A 158 -1.47 -58.25 46.10
C SER A 158 -0.60 -57.09 46.57
N TYR A 159 0.01 -56.35 45.64
CA TYR A 159 0.74 -55.14 45.98
C TYR A 159 -0.22 -53.97 46.19
N HIS A 160 -0.04 -53.26 47.29
CA HIS A 160 -0.82 -52.09 47.65
C HIS A 160 0.06 -50.93 48.06
N VAL A 161 -0.48 -49.71 47.96
CA VAL A 161 0.06 -48.51 48.62
C VAL A 161 -0.71 -48.30 49.92
N GLY A 162 -0.07 -48.52 51.06
CA GLY A 162 -0.68 -48.21 52.36
C GLY A 162 -0.21 -46.88 52.94
N LEU A 163 -1.10 -46.25 53.69
CA LEU A 163 -0.89 -44.99 54.40
C LEU A 163 -1.21 -45.18 55.88
N TRP A 164 -0.36 -44.64 56.75
CA TRP A 164 -0.65 -44.43 58.17
C TRP A 164 -0.37 -42.99 58.54
N GLN A 165 -1.24 -42.34 59.30
CA GLN A 165 -1.03 -40.96 59.71
C GLN A 165 -1.55 -40.67 61.11
N MET A 166 -0.85 -39.79 61.81
CA MET A 166 -1.36 -39.06 62.97
C MET A 166 -1.05 -37.57 62.82
N THR A 167 -1.96 -36.74 63.29
CA THR A 167 -1.79 -35.29 63.45
C THR A 167 -1.51 -34.96 64.91
N VAL A 168 -0.98 -33.76 65.18
CA VAL A 168 -0.61 -33.34 66.54
C VAL A 168 -1.77 -33.34 67.54
N THR A 169 -3.01 -33.27 67.05
CA THR A 169 -4.23 -33.29 67.86
C THR A 169 -4.85 -34.69 67.97
N ASP A 170 -4.32 -35.68 67.25
CA ASP A 170 -4.93 -36.99 67.21
C ASP A 170 -4.74 -37.76 68.52
N THR A 171 -5.80 -38.45 68.91
CA THR A 171 -5.73 -39.52 69.90
C THR A 171 -5.60 -40.86 69.18
N TYR A 172 -5.44 -41.96 69.92
CA TYR A 172 -5.53 -43.31 69.33
C TYR A 172 -6.89 -43.53 68.65
N GLY A 173 -7.90 -42.75 69.03
CA GLY A 173 -9.26 -42.74 68.49
C GLY A 173 -9.45 -41.96 67.19
N SER A 174 -8.41 -41.28 66.66
CA SER A 174 -8.53 -40.48 65.43
C SER A 174 -7.42 -40.69 64.40
N GLY A 175 -6.37 -41.48 64.72
CA GLY A 175 -5.34 -41.83 63.73
C GLY A 175 -5.90 -42.39 62.41
N ARG A 176 -5.18 -42.25 61.31
CA ARG A 176 -5.67 -42.59 59.97
C ARG A 176 -4.93 -43.78 59.38
N TYR A 177 -5.67 -44.60 58.65
CA TYR A 177 -5.14 -45.65 57.78
C TYR A 177 -5.90 -45.63 56.46
N ALA A 178 -5.19 -45.75 55.35
CA ALA A 178 -5.78 -45.91 54.02
C ALA A 178 -5.02 -46.96 53.22
N LEU A 179 -5.72 -47.61 52.29
CA LEU A 179 -5.15 -48.57 51.34
C LEU A 179 -5.55 -48.14 49.93
N ASP A 180 -4.57 -48.03 49.04
CA ASP A 180 -4.69 -47.59 47.64
C ASP A 180 -5.44 -46.25 47.47
N GLY A 181 -5.34 -45.37 48.47
CA GLY A 181 -6.00 -44.06 48.51
C GLY A 181 -7.43 -44.06 49.05
N THR A 182 -7.94 -45.20 49.54
CA THR A 182 -9.25 -45.29 50.19
C THR A 182 -9.08 -45.48 51.69
N ASP A 183 -9.72 -44.63 52.49
CA ASP A 183 -9.66 -44.74 53.95
C ASP A 183 -10.24 -46.08 54.44
N GLY A 184 -9.54 -46.72 55.37
CA GLY A 184 -9.98 -47.96 55.97
C GLY A 184 -11.19 -47.78 56.88
N THR A 185 -12.03 -48.81 56.98
CA THR A 185 -13.11 -48.87 57.96
C THR A 185 -12.59 -49.40 59.29
N GLN A 186 -12.81 -48.68 60.39
CA GLN A 186 -12.33 -49.09 61.71
C GLN A 186 -12.91 -50.44 62.15
N THR A 187 -12.05 -51.37 62.59
CA THR A 187 -12.44 -52.68 63.13
C THR A 187 -12.18 -52.80 64.63
N SER A 188 -11.19 -52.09 65.16
CA SER A 188 -10.84 -52.11 66.58
C SER A 188 -10.23 -50.79 67.03
N VAL A 189 -10.55 -50.35 68.25
CA VAL A 189 -9.86 -49.25 68.92
C VAL A 189 -9.77 -49.52 70.42
N SER A 190 -8.59 -49.33 70.99
CA SER A 190 -8.30 -49.48 72.42
C SER A 190 -7.49 -48.29 72.90
N GLY A 191 -7.89 -47.69 74.02
CA GLY A 191 -7.27 -46.46 74.55
C GLY A 191 -7.62 -45.21 73.74
N ALA A 192 -8.82 -45.14 73.15
CA ALA A 192 -9.22 -44.14 72.14
C ALA A 192 -8.99 -42.66 72.53
N SER A 193 -8.95 -42.31 73.82
CA SER A 193 -8.71 -40.93 74.28
C SER A 193 -7.24 -40.60 74.56
N ASN A 194 -6.34 -41.59 74.48
CA ASN A 194 -4.92 -41.40 74.76
C ASN A 194 -4.22 -40.72 73.59
N THR A 195 -3.20 -39.93 73.89
CA THR A 195 -2.30 -39.30 72.90
C THR A 195 -0.97 -40.05 72.83
N ILE A 196 -0.20 -39.79 71.78
CA ILE A 196 1.19 -40.26 71.67
C ILE A 196 2.16 -39.27 72.33
N ASN A 197 3.29 -39.78 72.81
CA ASN A 197 4.40 -38.97 73.34
C ASN A 197 5.71 -39.70 73.02
N LEU A 198 6.15 -39.57 71.77
CA LEU A 198 7.28 -40.30 71.23
C LEU A 198 8.61 -39.79 71.79
N THR A 199 9.56 -40.68 72.04
CA THR A 199 10.97 -40.35 72.26
C THR A 199 11.82 -41.10 71.25
N ASP A 200 12.95 -40.52 70.86
CA ASP A 200 13.84 -41.10 69.85
C ASP A 200 14.73 -42.20 70.42
N GLU A 201 14.14 -43.29 70.91
CA GLU A 201 14.85 -44.34 71.68
C GLU A 201 14.71 -45.76 71.10
N GLY A 202 14.16 -45.91 69.89
CA GLY A 202 14.19 -47.18 69.16
C GLY A 202 13.37 -47.21 67.88
N TYR A 203 13.94 -47.83 66.85
CA TYR A 203 13.35 -47.89 65.51
C TYR A 203 13.64 -49.25 64.89
N THR A 204 12.59 -49.92 64.42
CA THR A 204 12.73 -51.22 63.77
C THR A 204 11.90 -51.30 62.50
N LEU A 205 12.46 -51.91 61.46
CA LEU A 205 11.79 -52.26 60.22
C LEU A 205 11.76 -53.78 60.07
N GLY A 206 10.61 -54.35 59.74
CA GLY A 206 10.41 -55.80 59.56
C GLY A 206 10.07 -56.57 60.84
N ARG A 207 9.96 -55.89 61.98
CA ARG A 207 9.62 -56.49 63.27
C ARG A 207 8.92 -55.51 64.21
N GLY A 208 8.35 -56.05 65.30
CA GLY A 208 7.85 -55.27 66.42
C GLY A 208 8.08 -55.92 67.79
N PHE A 209 8.13 -55.08 68.81
CA PHE A 209 8.19 -55.44 70.22
C PHE A 209 6.78 -55.40 70.85
N ASN A 210 6.47 -56.41 71.67
CA ASN A 210 5.19 -56.52 72.36
C ASN A 210 5.35 -56.18 73.85
N GLY A 211 5.42 -54.88 74.20
CA GLY A 211 5.28 -54.32 75.55
C GLY A 211 6.20 -54.81 76.68
N SER A 212 7.08 -55.78 76.41
CA SER A 212 7.91 -56.50 77.39
C SER A 212 9.34 -56.73 76.87
N ALA A 213 9.82 -55.91 75.94
CA ALA A 213 11.09 -56.10 75.20
C ALA A 213 11.21 -57.45 74.45
N VAL A 214 10.10 -58.20 74.29
CA VAL A 214 10.06 -59.45 73.53
C VAL A 214 9.79 -59.16 72.06
N LYS A 215 10.69 -59.63 71.19
CA LYS A 215 10.54 -59.64 69.74
C LYS A 215 9.47 -60.66 69.34
N ALA A 216 8.33 -60.23 68.80
CA ALA A 216 7.20 -61.13 68.54
C ALA A 216 6.48 -60.86 67.21
N ASP A 217 6.40 -59.61 66.76
CA ASP A 217 5.55 -59.20 65.62
C ASP A 217 6.37 -59.12 64.32
N TRP A 218 6.84 -60.26 63.83
CA TRP A 218 7.69 -60.34 62.63
C TRP A 218 6.92 -60.11 61.33
N LEU A 219 7.50 -59.33 60.41
CA LEU A 219 6.94 -59.08 59.09
C LEU A 219 7.13 -60.29 58.18
N SER A 220 6.07 -60.66 57.47
CA SER A 220 6.08 -61.67 56.40
C SER A 220 5.54 -61.04 55.12
N ALA A 221 6.31 -60.14 54.50
CA ALA A 221 5.89 -59.37 53.33
C ALA A 221 7.02 -59.19 52.31
N GLN A 222 6.67 -58.88 51.07
CA GLN A 222 7.61 -58.32 50.09
C GLN A 222 7.41 -56.81 50.05
N VAL A 223 8.46 -56.06 50.42
CA VAL A 223 8.42 -54.60 50.57
C VAL A 223 9.22 -53.96 49.44
N ALA A 224 8.57 -53.13 48.64
CA ALA A 224 9.21 -52.41 47.54
C ALA A 224 9.77 -51.05 48.02
N GLU A 225 8.98 -50.31 48.80
CA GLU A 225 9.32 -48.96 49.22
C GLU A 225 8.65 -48.59 50.56
N VAL A 226 9.36 -47.84 51.40
CA VAL A 226 8.89 -47.35 52.71
C VAL A 226 9.29 -45.89 52.87
N LEU A 227 8.32 -45.04 53.21
CA LEU A 227 8.54 -43.63 53.54
C LEU A 227 8.00 -43.32 54.93
N LEU A 228 8.72 -42.50 55.68
CA LEU A 228 8.24 -41.93 56.93
C LEU A 228 8.51 -40.43 56.92
N TYR A 229 7.44 -39.66 57.13
CA TYR A 229 7.48 -38.23 57.34
C TYR A 229 7.32 -37.92 58.82
N ASP A 230 8.12 -36.98 59.33
CA ASP A 230 8.07 -36.46 60.70
C ASP A 230 6.89 -35.51 60.95
N SER A 231 5.96 -35.41 60.00
CA SER A 231 4.83 -34.48 60.03
C SER A 231 3.57 -35.10 59.44
N ALA A 232 2.42 -34.49 59.74
CA ALA A 232 1.16 -34.83 59.09
C ALA A 232 1.08 -34.15 57.72
N LEU A 233 1.23 -34.92 56.64
CA LEU A 233 1.02 -34.44 55.29
C LEU A 233 -0.44 -34.01 55.08
N SER A 234 -0.64 -32.92 54.35
CA SER A 234 -1.95 -32.50 53.88
C SER A 234 -2.53 -33.52 52.89
N GLN A 235 -3.86 -33.50 52.67
CA GLN A 235 -4.49 -34.42 51.70
C GLN A 235 -3.89 -34.28 50.29
N ALA A 236 -3.55 -33.07 49.84
CA ALA A 236 -2.90 -32.86 48.54
C ALA A 236 -1.50 -33.51 48.47
N GLN A 237 -0.70 -33.38 49.53
CA GLN A 237 0.61 -34.04 49.63
C GLN A 237 0.47 -35.57 49.71
N ILE A 238 -0.55 -36.06 50.42
CA ILE A 238 -0.86 -37.50 50.48
C ILE A 238 -1.18 -38.03 49.08
N ASP A 239 -2.00 -37.30 48.33
CA ASP A 239 -2.36 -37.68 46.96
C ASP A 239 -1.16 -37.62 46.03
N GLN A 240 -0.27 -36.63 46.16
CA GLN A 240 0.99 -36.58 45.39
C GLN A 240 1.89 -37.80 45.64
N VAL A 241 2.18 -38.12 46.90
CA VAL A 241 3.05 -39.26 47.27
C VAL A 241 2.39 -40.59 46.93
N GLY A 242 1.10 -40.73 47.26
CA GLY A 242 0.33 -41.94 46.98
C GLY A 242 0.17 -42.21 45.48
N TYR A 243 -0.10 -41.17 44.69
CA TYR A 243 -0.18 -41.27 43.23
C TYR A 243 1.17 -41.61 42.61
N TYR A 244 2.27 -40.99 43.08
CA TYR A 244 3.62 -41.33 42.67
C TYR A 244 3.94 -42.81 42.90
N LEU A 245 3.67 -43.34 44.10
CA LEU A 245 3.91 -44.74 44.41
C LEU A 245 3.05 -45.66 43.54
N ALA A 246 1.76 -45.36 43.41
CA ALA A 246 0.87 -46.15 42.57
C ALA A 246 1.34 -46.17 41.09
N ARG A 247 1.80 -45.03 40.55
CA ARG A 247 2.29 -44.95 39.18
C ARG A 247 3.64 -45.63 38.98
N LYS A 248 4.62 -45.37 39.84
CA LYS A 248 5.95 -46.01 39.80
C LYS A 248 5.82 -47.52 39.74
N TYR A 249 4.91 -48.09 40.53
CA TYR A 249 4.66 -49.52 40.60
C TYR A 249 3.50 -50.00 39.72
N ASN A 250 2.89 -49.14 38.90
CA ASN A 250 1.72 -49.40 38.05
C ASN A 250 0.60 -50.21 38.76
N LEU A 251 0.15 -49.66 39.89
CA LEU A 251 -0.90 -50.17 40.77
C LEU A 251 -2.20 -49.34 40.61
N PRO A 252 -3.37 -49.94 40.84
CA PRO A 252 -4.63 -49.19 40.96
C PRO A 252 -4.57 -48.21 42.15
N THR A 253 -5.18 -47.04 42.02
CA THR A 253 -5.30 -46.09 43.13
C THR A 253 -6.52 -45.18 42.99
N SER A 254 -7.06 -44.73 44.12
CA SER A 254 -8.01 -43.63 44.22
C SER A 254 -7.38 -42.31 44.66
N HIS A 255 -6.04 -42.25 44.80
CA HIS A 255 -5.33 -40.99 45.00
C HIS A 255 -5.58 -40.06 43.81
N ALA A 256 -5.88 -38.80 44.10
CA ALA A 256 -6.11 -37.80 43.05
C ALA A 256 -4.82 -37.57 42.25
N ALA A 257 -4.94 -37.50 40.92
CA ALA A 257 -3.82 -37.11 40.07
C ALA A 257 -3.41 -35.65 40.37
N PRO A 258 -2.11 -35.32 40.32
CA PRO A 258 -1.66 -33.95 40.50
C PRO A 258 -2.20 -33.06 39.38
N SER A 259 -2.65 -31.85 39.71
CA SER A 259 -3.12 -30.88 38.72
C SER A 259 -2.01 -30.23 37.91
N LEU A 260 -0.78 -30.27 38.42
CA LEU A 260 0.44 -29.76 37.79
C LEU A 260 1.46 -30.90 37.70
N VAL A 261 2.06 -31.06 36.54
CA VAL A 261 3.19 -31.97 36.31
C VAL A 261 4.36 -31.17 35.75
N THR A 262 5.57 -31.43 36.25
CA THR A 262 6.77 -30.66 35.92
C THR A 262 7.72 -31.50 35.07
N PHE A 263 8.10 -30.99 33.90
CA PHE A 263 9.18 -31.54 33.09
C PHE A 263 10.51 -31.13 33.71
N ASP A 264 11.14 -32.03 34.43
CA ASP A 264 12.42 -31.81 35.11
C ASP A 264 13.61 -32.39 34.33
N GLY A 265 13.35 -33.12 33.23
CA GLY A 265 14.37 -33.69 32.36
C GLY A 265 15.19 -34.80 33.01
N ALA A 266 14.64 -35.49 34.02
CA ALA A 266 15.36 -36.54 34.74
C ALA A 266 15.59 -37.85 33.94
N GLY A 267 14.91 -38.03 32.81
CA GLY A 267 15.03 -39.19 31.93
C GLY A 267 16.28 -39.19 31.05
N ALA A 268 16.39 -40.21 30.19
CA ALA A 268 17.59 -40.43 29.36
C ALA A 268 17.64 -39.56 28.09
N ASP A 269 16.57 -38.84 27.80
CA ASP A 269 16.38 -38.00 26.63
C ASP A 269 15.56 -36.76 27.00
N THR A 270 15.20 -35.97 26.00
CA THR A 270 14.39 -34.76 26.18
C THR A 270 12.97 -34.95 25.66
N ASP A 271 12.54 -36.17 25.32
CA ASP A 271 11.25 -36.40 24.66
C ASP A 271 10.10 -36.22 25.66
N TRP A 272 9.05 -35.50 25.23
CA TRP A 272 7.85 -35.23 26.02
C TRP A 272 7.17 -36.52 26.45
N SER A 273 7.21 -37.53 25.58
CA SER A 273 6.59 -38.85 25.79
C SER A 273 7.36 -39.77 26.76
N THR A 274 8.60 -39.41 27.11
CA THR A 274 9.40 -40.18 28.07
C THR A 274 8.93 -39.86 29.49
N ARG A 275 8.17 -40.78 30.08
CA ARG A 275 7.57 -40.62 31.43
C ARG A 275 8.59 -40.25 32.51
N GLU A 276 9.84 -40.69 32.39
CA GLU A 276 10.91 -40.40 33.35
C GLU A 276 11.36 -38.92 33.33
N ASN A 277 10.96 -38.12 32.34
CA ASN A 277 11.25 -36.69 32.28
C ASN A 277 10.28 -35.82 33.10
N TRP A 278 9.27 -36.44 33.74
CA TRP A 278 8.22 -35.77 34.50
C TRP A 278 8.30 -36.14 35.99
N ASP A 279 8.16 -35.16 36.88
CA ASP A 279 8.22 -35.31 38.35
C ASP A 279 7.17 -36.28 38.94
N ALA A 280 6.02 -36.42 38.27
CA ALA A 280 4.98 -37.38 38.60
C ALA A 280 5.18 -38.76 37.96
N THR A 281 6.27 -38.95 37.20
CA THR A 281 6.60 -40.13 36.38
C THR A 281 5.52 -40.50 35.34
N ALA A 282 4.79 -39.50 34.85
CA ALA A 282 3.74 -39.66 33.85
C ALA A 282 3.67 -38.44 32.92
N GLU A 283 3.46 -38.71 31.63
CA GLU A 283 3.14 -37.67 30.64
C GLU A 283 1.90 -36.89 31.07
N PRO A 284 1.86 -35.56 30.86
CA PRO A 284 0.68 -34.75 31.10
C PRO A 284 -0.53 -35.27 30.33
N THR A 285 -1.70 -35.12 30.91
CA THR A 285 -2.98 -35.34 30.22
C THR A 285 -3.65 -34.01 29.94
N ALA A 286 -4.65 -34.00 29.07
CA ALA A 286 -5.50 -32.82 28.79
C ALA A 286 -6.22 -32.21 30.02
N SER A 287 -6.10 -32.82 31.20
CA SER A 287 -6.66 -32.32 32.46
C SER A 287 -5.62 -31.72 33.42
N GLN A 288 -4.33 -31.84 33.08
CA GLN A 288 -3.21 -31.46 33.92
C GLN A 288 -2.40 -30.35 33.27
N ASP A 289 -2.02 -29.37 34.06
CA ASP A 289 -1.12 -28.29 33.65
C ASP A 289 0.31 -28.86 33.57
N ALA A 290 1.06 -28.47 32.55
CA ALA A 290 2.44 -28.89 32.29
C ALA A 290 3.39 -27.70 32.50
N LEU A 291 4.41 -27.87 33.34
CA LEU A 291 5.45 -26.86 33.57
C LEU A 291 6.81 -27.37 33.11
N ILE A 292 7.48 -26.66 32.21
CA ILE A 292 8.88 -26.96 31.88
C ILE A 292 9.76 -26.28 32.92
N ALA A 293 10.52 -27.07 33.69
CA ALA A 293 11.36 -26.57 34.77
C ALA A 293 12.50 -25.68 34.26
N ALA A 294 13.09 -24.92 35.19
CA ALA A 294 14.10 -23.92 34.90
C ALA A 294 15.30 -24.53 34.17
N GLY A 295 15.65 -23.97 33.01
CA GLY A 295 16.76 -24.46 32.17
C GLY A 295 16.55 -25.81 31.48
N GLN A 296 15.36 -26.42 31.55
CA GLN A 296 15.09 -27.70 30.91
C GLN A 296 14.63 -27.56 29.46
N ALA A 297 14.79 -28.63 28.68
CA ALA A 297 14.40 -28.68 27.28
C ALA A 297 13.47 -29.88 27.03
N ALA A 298 12.18 -29.63 26.82
CA ALA A 298 11.23 -30.66 26.40
C ALA A 298 11.17 -30.73 24.87
N THR A 299 10.97 -31.92 24.30
CA THR A 299 10.93 -32.16 22.86
C THR A 299 9.64 -32.87 22.48
N VAL A 300 8.85 -32.29 21.60
CA VAL A 300 7.64 -32.93 21.05
C VAL A 300 8.03 -33.60 19.74
N SER A 301 8.23 -34.92 19.80
CA SER A 301 8.59 -35.75 18.65
C SER A 301 7.45 -36.66 18.16
N ASN A 302 6.49 -36.99 19.03
CA ASN A 302 5.35 -37.85 18.74
C ASN A 302 4.02 -37.07 18.59
N SER A 303 3.07 -37.66 17.88
CA SER A 303 1.73 -37.08 17.71
C SER A 303 0.78 -37.54 18.81
N GLY A 304 -0.11 -36.64 19.22
CA GLY A 304 -1.13 -36.89 20.24
C GLY A 304 -0.78 -36.42 21.65
N GLU A 305 0.34 -35.71 21.84
CA GLU A 305 0.73 -35.13 23.13
C GLU A 305 -0.32 -34.09 23.57
N THR A 306 -0.67 -34.11 24.86
CA THR A 306 -1.66 -33.17 25.42
C THR A 306 -1.23 -32.63 26.77
N ALA A 307 -1.60 -31.39 27.06
CA ALA A 307 -1.70 -30.87 28.42
C ALA A 307 -2.94 -29.98 28.48
N LYS A 308 -3.39 -29.64 29.69
CA LYS A 308 -4.38 -28.59 29.86
C LYS A 308 -3.75 -27.23 29.55
N ASP A 309 -2.87 -26.75 30.43
CA ASP A 309 -2.12 -25.52 30.19
C ASP A 309 -0.61 -25.83 30.11
N LEU A 310 0.14 -25.06 29.33
CA LEU A 310 1.61 -25.14 29.28
C LEU A 310 2.22 -23.88 29.92
N SER A 311 3.25 -24.07 30.75
CA SER A 311 4.01 -22.97 31.37
C SER A 311 5.52 -23.26 31.40
N PHE A 312 6.32 -22.21 31.61
CA PHE A 312 7.77 -22.29 31.66
C PHE A 312 8.28 -21.67 32.96
N ALA A 313 9.17 -22.34 33.69
CA ALA A 313 9.64 -21.83 34.97
C ALA A 313 10.56 -20.59 34.84
N ASP A 314 11.29 -20.47 33.73
CA ASP A 314 12.19 -19.36 33.45
C ASP A 314 12.41 -19.16 31.93
N ASN A 315 13.38 -18.32 31.57
CA ASN A 315 13.74 -18.04 30.18
C ASN A 315 14.77 -18.98 29.56
N ALA A 316 15.32 -19.89 30.35
CA ALA A 316 16.20 -20.95 29.86
C ALA A 316 15.41 -22.23 29.55
N ALA A 317 14.18 -22.35 30.07
CA ALA A 317 13.24 -23.42 29.74
C ALA A 317 12.82 -23.36 28.26
N THR A 318 12.89 -24.50 27.56
CA THR A 318 12.61 -24.60 26.13
C THR A 318 11.66 -25.75 25.77
N LEU A 319 10.83 -25.55 24.77
CA LEU A 319 10.03 -26.57 24.10
C LEU A 319 10.44 -26.67 22.63
N ASN A 320 10.98 -27.81 22.22
CA ASN A 320 11.39 -28.08 20.85
C ASN A 320 10.33 -28.94 20.13
N VAL A 321 9.68 -28.40 19.11
CA VAL A 321 8.68 -29.12 18.31
C VAL A 321 9.32 -29.54 17.00
N THR A 322 9.47 -30.85 16.79
CA THR A 322 10.33 -31.40 15.72
C THR A 322 9.54 -32.16 14.66
N ALA A 323 8.56 -32.98 15.04
CA ALA A 323 7.72 -33.75 14.11
C ALA A 323 6.33 -34.07 14.67
N GLY A 324 6.19 -34.07 16.00
CA GLY A 324 4.99 -34.44 16.73
C GLY A 324 3.91 -33.36 16.80
N SER A 325 2.88 -33.58 17.62
CA SER A 325 1.80 -32.63 17.83
C SER A 325 1.46 -32.47 19.31
N LEU A 326 1.44 -31.24 19.81
CA LEU A 326 1.00 -30.90 21.16
C LEU A 326 -0.31 -30.09 21.10
N THR A 327 -1.31 -30.51 21.87
CA THR A 327 -2.55 -29.75 22.07
C THR A 327 -2.65 -29.26 23.50
N VAL A 328 -2.91 -27.97 23.67
CA VAL A 328 -3.12 -27.31 24.97
C VAL A 328 -4.31 -26.37 24.92
N ASP A 329 -4.94 -26.12 26.05
CA ASP A 329 -5.96 -25.08 26.21
C ASP A 329 -5.34 -23.70 26.14
N SER A 330 -4.24 -23.48 26.86
CA SER A 330 -3.51 -22.21 26.85
C SER A 330 -2.02 -22.40 27.11
N ILE A 331 -1.24 -21.38 26.75
CA ILE A 331 0.16 -21.28 27.16
C ILE A 331 0.26 -20.04 28.05
N LYS A 332 0.68 -20.23 29.30
CA LYS A 332 0.61 -19.25 30.39
C LYS A 332 1.97 -19.06 31.04
N ASP A 333 2.15 -17.88 31.65
CA ASP A 333 3.10 -17.60 32.74
C ASP A 333 4.43 -18.36 32.63
N GLY A 334 5.40 -17.76 31.92
CA GLY A 334 6.74 -18.33 31.86
C GLY A 334 7.56 -17.83 30.70
N ASN A 335 8.70 -17.21 30.97
CA ASN A 335 9.56 -16.57 29.97
C ASN A 335 10.27 -17.55 29.01
N GLY A 336 9.77 -18.76 28.80
CA GLY A 336 10.47 -19.81 28.03
C GLY A 336 10.47 -19.60 26.52
N THR A 337 11.18 -20.48 25.82
CA THR A 337 11.31 -20.46 24.36
C THR A 337 10.62 -21.65 23.71
N ILE A 338 9.84 -21.42 22.66
CA ILE A 338 9.33 -22.49 21.80
C ILE A 338 10.11 -22.45 20.48
N ASN A 339 10.73 -23.57 20.12
CA ASN A 339 11.47 -23.74 18.87
C ASN A 339 10.71 -24.67 17.95
N PHE A 340 10.42 -24.23 16.73
CA PHE A 340 9.84 -25.09 15.71
C PHE A 340 10.88 -25.49 14.68
N THR A 341 11.11 -26.79 14.54
CA THR A 341 11.85 -27.40 13.41
C THR A 341 10.93 -28.31 12.57
N GLY A 342 9.70 -28.51 13.02
CA GLY A 342 8.61 -29.22 12.36
C GLY A 342 7.43 -29.39 13.33
N GLY A 343 6.61 -30.41 13.12
CA GLY A 343 5.49 -30.74 14.01
C GLY A 343 4.43 -29.63 14.14
N SER A 344 3.60 -29.70 15.19
CA SER A 344 2.53 -28.74 15.43
C SER A 344 2.23 -28.46 16.90
N ILE A 345 1.87 -27.22 17.21
CA ILE A 345 1.16 -26.87 18.46
C ILE A 345 -0.21 -26.32 18.11
N THR A 346 -1.24 -26.79 18.83
CA THR A 346 -2.60 -26.24 18.78
C THR A 346 -3.01 -25.72 20.16
N VAL A 347 -3.36 -24.44 20.22
CA VAL A 347 -3.92 -23.77 21.41
C VAL A 347 -5.43 -23.60 21.20
N THR A 348 -6.24 -24.29 22.00
CA THR A 348 -7.69 -24.48 21.72
C THR A 348 -8.59 -23.39 22.28
N THR A 349 -8.23 -22.76 23.41
CA THR A 349 -9.13 -21.83 24.12
C THR A 349 -8.46 -20.55 24.61
N GLY A 350 -7.12 -20.53 24.75
CA GLY A 350 -6.35 -19.40 25.25
C GLY A 350 -5.92 -18.42 24.18
N ASP A 351 -5.95 -17.13 24.54
CA ASP A 351 -5.15 -16.12 23.86
C ASP A 351 -3.67 -16.41 24.10
N VAL A 352 -2.86 -16.32 23.05
CA VAL A 352 -1.42 -16.46 23.10
C VAL A 352 -0.81 -15.07 23.07
N ASP A 353 -0.09 -14.68 24.12
CA ASP A 353 0.64 -13.41 24.16
C ASP A 353 2.13 -13.66 23.89
N VAL A 354 2.68 -13.13 22.80
CA VAL A 354 4.10 -13.32 22.45
C VAL A 354 5.03 -12.79 23.55
N ASN A 355 4.62 -11.78 24.31
CA ASN A 355 5.42 -11.27 25.43
C ASN A 355 5.41 -12.20 26.65
N ALA A 356 4.50 -13.17 26.73
CA ALA A 356 4.56 -14.21 27.73
C ALA A 356 5.69 -15.23 27.43
N PHE A 357 6.17 -15.35 26.17
CA PHE A 357 7.25 -16.25 25.71
C PHE A 357 8.59 -15.51 25.60
N THR A 358 9.14 -15.01 26.71
CA THR A 358 10.27 -14.07 26.59
C THR A 358 11.64 -14.74 26.37
N ILE A 359 12.07 -14.86 25.11
CA ILE A 359 13.51 -14.79 24.77
C ILE A 359 14.06 -13.45 25.26
N ALA A 360 15.32 -13.39 25.71
CA ALA A 360 16.02 -12.17 26.15
C ALA A 360 15.93 -10.95 25.18
N SER A 361 15.38 -11.10 23.96
CA SER A 361 15.18 -10.08 22.92
C SER A 361 13.71 -9.78 22.55
N ARG A 362 12.71 -10.39 23.21
CA ARG A 362 11.26 -10.18 22.92
C ARG A 362 10.86 -10.43 21.47
N THR A 363 11.51 -11.40 20.83
CA THR A 363 11.24 -11.77 19.44
C THR A 363 11.05 -13.28 19.38
N TYR A 364 9.89 -13.74 18.92
CA TYR A 364 9.63 -15.14 18.61
C TYR A 364 9.94 -15.41 17.13
N THR A 365 10.63 -16.53 16.85
CA THR A 365 10.97 -16.93 15.48
C THR A 365 10.30 -18.27 15.16
N HIS A 366 9.55 -18.30 14.06
CA HIS A 366 8.87 -19.50 13.56
C HIS A 366 9.54 -19.96 12.26
N ASP A 367 10.37 -21.00 12.37
CA ASP A 367 11.21 -21.48 11.26
C ASP A 367 10.60 -22.65 10.47
N ALA A 368 9.60 -23.35 11.01
CA ALA A 368 8.96 -24.52 10.38
C ALA A 368 7.69 -24.95 11.15
N GLY A 369 7.01 -26.01 10.69
CA GLY A 369 5.93 -26.65 11.44
C GLY A 369 4.60 -25.90 11.36
N THR A 370 3.72 -26.14 12.33
CA THR A 370 2.39 -25.50 12.41
C THR A 370 2.14 -24.95 13.81
N PHE A 371 1.80 -23.67 13.90
CA PHE A 371 1.33 -23.04 15.11
C PHE A 371 -0.11 -22.58 14.91
N GLN A 372 -1.04 -23.16 15.68
CA GLN A 372 -2.46 -22.82 15.63
C GLN A 372 -2.94 -22.24 16.96
N ALA A 373 -3.65 -21.12 16.93
CA ALA A 373 -4.23 -20.48 18.12
C ALA A 373 -5.51 -19.69 17.78
N GLY A 374 -6.33 -19.40 18.81
CA GLY A 374 -7.46 -18.48 18.67
C GLY A 374 -6.99 -17.05 18.39
N THR A 375 -6.37 -16.41 19.38
CA THR A 375 -5.76 -15.08 19.23
C THR A 375 -4.26 -15.18 19.45
N LEU A 376 -3.46 -14.57 18.58
CA LEU A 376 -2.07 -14.22 18.88
C LEU A 376 -1.98 -12.73 19.15
N THR A 377 -1.38 -12.35 20.27
CA THR A 377 -1.20 -10.96 20.68
C THR A 377 0.28 -10.58 20.59
N LEU A 378 0.57 -9.50 19.87
CA LEU A 378 1.86 -8.84 19.82
C LEU A 378 1.79 -7.54 20.63
N GLY A 379 2.79 -7.33 21.47
CA GLY A 379 2.91 -6.14 22.28
C GLY A 379 2.08 -6.15 23.57
N ASP A 380 2.62 -5.59 24.65
CA ASP A 380 1.99 -5.51 25.98
C ASP A 380 2.68 -4.44 26.85
N THR A 381 2.40 -4.44 28.17
CA THR A 381 3.09 -3.53 29.10
C THR A 381 4.57 -3.83 29.26
N ALA A 382 5.02 -5.04 28.94
CA ALA A 382 6.42 -5.41 28.96
C ALA A 382 7.13 -4.78 27.75
N GLY A 383 6.63 -4.91 26.52
CA GLY A 383 7.25 -4.33 25.34
C GLY A 383 6.58 -4.68 24.01
N ASP A 384 7.34 -4.60 22.92
CA ASP A 384 6.81 -4.68 21.56
C ASP A 384 6.40 -6.11 21.16
N GLY A 385 7.10 -7.16 21.62
CA GLY A 385 6.76 -8.57 21.32
C GLY A 385 6.72 -8.89 19.81
N ASN A 386 7.88 -8.97 19.17
CA ASN A 386 7.99 -9.18 17.72
C ASN A 386 7.84 -10.67 17.32
N LEU A 387 7.40 -10.93 16.10
CA LEU A 387 7.37 -12.26 15.50
C LEU A 387 8.02 -12.26 14.12
N ILE A 388 8.90 -13.23 13.86
CA ILE A 388 9.52 -13.47 12.56
C ILE A 388 9.14 -14.87 12.08
N GLN A 389 8.39 -14.98 10.99
CA GLN A 389 8.02 -16.23 10.36
C GLN A 389 8.90 -16.47 9.13
N ASN A 390 9.81 -17.44 9.21
CA ASN A 390 10.71 -17.82 8.11
C ASN A 390 10.14 -18.94 7.24
N ASP A 391 9.34 -19.85 7.81
CA ASP A 391 8.61 -20.89 7.07
C ASP A 391 7.41 -21.41 7.89
N GLY A 392 6.79 -22.51 7.49
CA GLY A 392 5.73 -23.18 8.24
C GLY A 392 4.35 -22.52 8.09
N LEU A 393 3.39 -22.96 8.89
CA LEU A 393 2.03 -22.44 8.95
C LEU A 393 1.77 -21.80 10.31
N VAL A 394 1.43 -20.51 10.32
CA VAL A 394 0.83 -19.84 11.47
C VAL A 394 -0.65 -19.64 11.17
N HIS A 395 -1.53 -20.34 11.87
CA HIS A 395 -2.99 -20.29 11.68
C HIS A 395 -3.68 -19.70 12.91
N LEU A 396 -4.26 -18.53 12.75
CA LEU A 396 -4.89 -17.78 13.84
C LEU A 396 -6.36 -17.49 13.54
N GLY A 397 -7.16 -17.37 14.59
CA GLY A 397 -8.44 -16.66 14.50
C GLY A 397 -8.20 -15.16 14.34
N THR A 398 -7.41 -14.56 15.23
CA THR A 398 -7.13 -13.11 15.25
C THR A 398 -5.65 -12.86 15.51
N LEU A 399 -5.07 -11.89 14.81
CA LEU A 399 -3.76 -11.32 15.16
C LEU A 399 -3.97 -9.92 15.76
N ARG A 400 -3.67 -9.76 17.05
CA ARG A 400 -3.95 -8.55 17.82
C ARG A 400 -2.67 -7.80 18.19
N TYR A 401 -2.67 -6.49 18.04
CA TYR A 401 -1.54 -5.61 18.38
C TYR A 401 -1.90 -4.66 19.52
N GLY A 402 -1.00 -4.57 20.51
CA GLY A 402 -0.98 -3.54 21.56
C GLY A 402 -2.19 -3.51 22.51
N PRO A 403 -2.66 -4.64 23.07
CA PRO A 403 -3.72 -4.68 24.08
C PRO A 403 -3.53 -3.60 25.16
N ASN A 404 -4.64 -2.99 25.61
CA ASN A 404 -4.67 -1.92 26.61
C ASN A 404 -3.92 -0.62 26.20
N ASN A 405 -3.85 -0.31 24.90
CA ASN A 405 -3.15 0.85 24.33
C ASN A 405 -1.63 0.83 24.55
N ASN A 406 -1.04 -0.36 24.66
CA ASN A 406 0.41 -0.53 24.74
C ASN A 406 1.05 -0.51 23.34
N LYS A 407 2.36 -0.77 23.23
CA LYS A 407 3.04 -0.87 21.92
C LYS A 407 2.63 -2.15 21.21
N GLY A 408 2.59 -2.15 19.87
CA GLY A 408 2.07 -3.26 19.06
C GLY A 408 3.10 -4.28 18.54
N GLY A 409 4.37 -3.89 18.35
CA GLY A 409 5.39 -4.75 17.76
C GLY A 409 5.16 -5.15 16.29
N ALA A 410 6.15 -5.83 15.73
CA ALA A 410 6.17 -6.19 14.32
C ALA A 410 5.97 -7.69 14.10
N TYR A 411 5.09 -8.03 13.16
CA TYR A 411 5.04 -9.35 12.53
C TYR A 411 5.76 -9.28 11.18
N THR A 412 6.78 -10.12 10.99
CA THR A 412 7.52 -10.23 9.72
C THR A 412 7.29 -11.60 9.11
N LEU A 413 6.64 -11.64 7.94
CA LEU A 413 6.45 -12.85 7.14
C LEU A 413 7.53 -12.92 6.04
N ASN A 414 8.59 -13.69 6.29
CA ASN A 414 9.66 -13.94 5.32
C ASN A 414 9.33 -15.14 4.41
N GLY A 415 8.60 -16.15 4.91
CA GLY A 415 8.26 -17.38 4.19
C GLY A 415 7.12 -18.15 4.86
N GLY A 416 6.72 -19.29 4.30
CA GLY A 416 5.58 -20.07 4.81
C GLY A 416 4.22 -19.42 4.56
N MET A 417 3.23 -19.74 5.39
CA MET A 417 1.87 -19.22 5.32
C MET A 417 1.44 -18.60 6.66
N LEU A 418 0.95 -17.37 6.62
CA LEU A 418 0.16 -16.76 7.69
C LEU A 418 -1.30 -16.79 7.29
N ARG A 419 -2.11 -17.57 8.01
CA ARG A 419 -3.56 -17.68 7.80
C ARG A 419 -4.31 -17.09 8.99
N ILE A 420 -5.19 -16.13 8.72
CA ILE A 420 -6.07 -15.48 9.71
C ILE A 420 -7.53 -15.70 9.29
N ASP A 421 -8.30 -16.41 10.12
CA ASP A 421 -9.73 -16.67 9.86
C ASP A 421 -10.64 -15.48 10.25
N GLY A 422 -10.15 -14.55 11.07
CA GLY A 422 -10.80 -13.32 11.49
C GLY A 422 -9.97 -12.08 11.12
N ASP A 423 -9.79 -11.17 12.07
CA ASP A 423 -9.18 -9.86 11.82
C ASP A 423 -7.69 -9.81 12.18
N ILE A 424 -6.97 -8.91 11.50
CA ILE A 424 -5.73 -8.34 12.02
C ILE A 424 -6.07 -6.99 12.65
N LEU A 425 -5.85 -6.85 13.95
CA LEU A 425 -6.41 -5.76 14.74
C LEU A 425 -5.39 -5.06 15.62
N GLU A 426 -5.14 -3.80 15.33
CA GLU A 426 -4.64 -2.80 16.28
C GLU A 426 -5.80 -2.29 17.16
N VAL A 427 -5.68 -2.42 18.48
CA VAL A 427 -6.80 -2.11 19.41
C VAL A 427 -7.08 -0.60 19.57
N ALA A 428 -6.13 0.26 19.21
CA ALA A 428 -6.29 1.71 19.20
C ALA A 428 -5.27 2.38 18.27
N GLU A 429 -5.66 3.47 17.62
CA GLU A 429 -4.80 4.20 16.67
C GLU A 429 -3.52 4.79 17.30
N SER A 430 -3.44 4.85 18.64
CA SER A 430 -2.28 5.31 19.39
C SER A 430 -1.25 4.20 19.68
N VAL A 431 -1.51 2.95 19.27
CA VAL A 431 -0.61 1.81 19.49
C VAL A 431 0.61 2.01 18.59
N GLY A 432 1.67 2.60 19.15
CA GLY A 432 2.93 2.73 18.44
C GLY A 432 3.46 1.35 18.06
N THR A 433 3.97 1.21 16.82
CA THR A 433 4.63 0.03 16.26
C THR A 433 3.75 -1.15 15.87
N ALA A 434 2.42 -1.04 15.71
CA ALA A 434 1.63 -2.14 15.12
C ALA A 434 1.95 -2.34 13.63
N GLN A 435 2.95 -3.18 13.32
CA GLN A 435 3.49 -3.35 11.97
C GLN A 435 3.28 -4.78 11.45
N LEU A 436 2.91 -4.89 10.18
CA LEU A 436 2.93 -6.14 9.43
C LEU A 436 3.80 -5.98 8.19
N TYR A 437 4.90 -6.73 8.14
CA TYR A 437 5.82 -6.80 7.01
C TYR A 437 5.60 -8.12 6.27
N VAL A 438 5.18 -8.03 5.02
CA VAL A 438 5.12 -9.17 4.10
C VAL A 438 6.34 -9.07 3.21
N ASP A 439 7.37 -9.85 3.52
CA ASP A 439 8.65 -9.93 2.81
C ASP A 439 8.77 -11.21 1.95
N GLY A 440 7.85 -12.16 2.16
CA GLY A 440 7.69 -13.36 1.34
C GLY A 440 6.47 -14.15 1.80
N GLY A 441 6.50 -15.47 1.57
CA GLY A 441 5.45 -16.38 2.01
C GLY A 441 4.07 -16.08 1.39
N THR A 442 3.01 -16.54 2.06
CA THR A 442 1.61 -16.32 1.68
C THR A 442 0.82 -15.77 2.86
N LEU A 443 0.24 -14.58 2.70
CA LEU A 443 -0.71 -13.99 3.64
C LEU A 443 -2.15 -14.30 3.20
N GLN A 444 -2.95 -14.90 4.08
CA GLN A 444 -4.39 -15.08 3.91
C GLN A 444 -5.13 -14.49 5.10
N VAL A 445 -6.05 -13.56 4.84
CA VAL A 445 -6.88 -12.94 5.88
C VAL A 445 -8.32 -12.93 5.42
N THR A 446 -9.24 -13.44 6.24
CA THR A 446 -10.68 -13.47 5.91
C THR A 446 -11.39 -12.19 6.38
N GLY A 447 -11.00 -11.65 7.53
CA GLY A 447 -11.54 -10.41 8.09
C GLY A 447 -10.83 -9.15 7.58
N GLY A 448 -11.00 -8.05 8.31
CA GLY A 448 -10.36 -6.77 8.03
C GLY A 448 -8.91 -6.70 8.54
N ILE A 449 -8.15 -5.77 8.00
CA ILE A 449 -6.78 -5.47 8.44
C ILE A 449 -6.75 -4.04 8.98
N THR A 450 -6.52 -3.87 10.27
CA THR A 450 -6.33 -2.57 10.92
C THR A 450 -4.99 -2.54 11.64
N LEU A 451 -4.09 -1.67 11.21
CA LEU A 451 -2.74 -1.57 11.77
C LEU A 451 -2.06 -0.25 11.39
N GLN A 452 -1.00 0.10 12.11
CA GLN A 452 -0.24 1.32 11.89
C GLN A 452 0.51 1.32 10.55
N SER A 453 1.06 0.17 10.15
CA SER A 453 1.72 0.06 8.86
C SER A 453 1.63 -1.34 8.28
N PHE A 454 0.95 -1.43 7.15
CA PHE A 454 0.99 -2.56 6.26
C PHE A 454 2.08 -2.33 5.22
N ARG A 455 3.03 -3.26 5.12
CA ARG A 455 4.16 -3.14 4.19
C ARG A 455 4.35 -4.42 3.39
N LEU A 456 4.42 -4.26 2.07
CA LEU A 456 4.74 -5.34 1.13
C LEU A 456 6.13 -5.06 0.56
N GLY A 457 7.06 -6.03 0.66
CA GLY A 457 8.45 -5.83 0.26
C GLY A 457 9.14 -4.78 1.14
N ASN A 458 9.17 -5.02 2.46
CA ASN A 458 9.74 -4.11 3.43
C ASN A 458 11.28 -4.11 3.40
N ALA A 459 11.91 -5.28 3.36
CA ALA A 459 13.36 -5.46 3.42
C ALA A 459 14.02 -5.57 2.03
N ALA A 460 15.32 -5.25 1.94
CA ALA A 460 16.03 -5.30 0.66
C ALA A 460 16.17 -6.73 0.15
N GLY A 461 15.90 -6.95 -1.15
CA GLY A 461 15.99 -8.27 -1.80
C GLY A 461 14.81 -9.20 -1.53
N THR A 462 13.79 -8.74 -0.81
CA THR A 462 12.58 -9.52 -0.51
C THR A 462 11.46 -9.21 -1.52
N THR A 463 10.43 -10.04 -1.57
CA THR A 463 9.26 -9.82 -2.43
C THR A 463 7.99 -10.10 -1.65
N GLY A 464 7.23 -9.05 -1.36
CA GLY A 464 5.93 -9.14 -0.69
C GLY A 464 4.78 -8.94 -1.67
N SER A 465 3.75 -9.76 -1.58
CA SER A 465 2.56 -9.61 -2.40
C SER A 465 1.29 -9.82 -1.59
N TYR A 466 0.23 -9.06 -1.89
CA TYR A 466 -1.10 -9.28 -1.33
C TYR A 466 -2.20 -8.95 -2.33
N THR A 467 -3.23 -9.80 -2.38
CA THR A 467 -4.45 -9.57 -3.17
C THR A 467 -5.62 -9.50 -2.21
N LEU A 468 -6.37 -8.40 -2.23
CA LEU A 468 -7.53 -8.24 -1.35
C LEU A 468 -8.66 -9.19 -1.79
N PRO A 469 -9.16 -10.06 -0.90
CA PRO A 469 -10.41 -10.77 -1.13
C PRO A 469 -11.59 -9.80 -1.24
N ALA A 470 -12.63 -10.22 -1.96
CA ALA A 470 -13.85 -9.42 -2.11
C ALA A 470 -14.43 -8.98 -0.77
N GLY A 471 -14.77 -7.69 -0.65
CA GLY A 471 -15.35 -7.08 0.55
C GLY A 471 -14.37 -6.78 1.67
N GLN A 472 -13.08 -7.10 1.52
CA GLN A 472 -12.09 -6.85 2.56
C GLN A 472 -11.79 -5.36 2.71
N THR A 473 -11.57 -4.94 3.96
CA THR A 473 -11.12 -3.61 4.31
C THR A 473 -9.68 -3.62 4.86
N ILE A 474 -8.89 -2.62 4.45
CA ILE A 474 -7.60 -2.28 5.08
C ILE A 474 -7.72 -0.87 5.65
N ASN A 475 -7.59 -0.72 6.96
CA ASN A 475 -7.51 0.55 7.65
C ASN A 475 -6.11 0.77 8.19
N ASN A 476 -5.27 1.44 7.39
CA ASN A 476 -3.89 1.74 7.74
C ASN A 476 -3.82 3.07 8.50
N THR A 477 -3.62 3.02 9.82
CA THR A 477 -3.66 4.19 10.72
C THR A 477 -2.41 5.06 10.62
N GLY A 478 -1.31 4.55 10.05
CA GLY A 478 -0.09 5.28 9.72
C GLY A 478 0.23 5.28 8.22
N THR A 479 1.52 5.10 7.88
CA THR A 479 2.00 5.04 6.48
C THR A 479 1.89 3.61 5.95
N MET A 480 1.40 3.46 4.73
CA MET A 480 1.33 2.17 4.02
C MET A 480 2.39 2.10 2.92
N PHE A 481 3.00 0.94 2.73
CA PHE A 481 4.07 0.73 1.74
C PHE A 481 3.77 -0.44 0.80
N VAL A 482 3.94 -0.20 -0.50
CA VAL A 482 3.99 -1.22 -1.55
C VAL A 482 5.34 -1.06 -2.24
N GLY A 483 6.30 -1.90 -1.88
CA GLY A 483 7.70 -1.75 -2.27
C GLY A 483 8.37 -0.68 -1.42
N ASN A 484 8.87 -1.05 -0.24
CA ASN A 484 9.67 -0.14 0.60
C ASN A 484 11.13 -0.25 0.19
N ASN A 485 11.88 -1.21 0.75
CA ASN A 485 13.25 -1.50 0.31
C ASN A 485 13.34 -2.76 -0.57
N GLY A 486 12.29 -3.59 -0.59
CA GLY A 486 12.14 -4.77 -1.45
C GLY A 486 11.08 -4.56 -2.53
N THR A 487 10.76 -5.62 -3.27
CA THR A 487 9.70 -5.58 -4.28
C THR A 487 8.34 -5.80 -3.62
N GLY A 488 7.39 -4.91 -3.82
CA GLY A 488 6.02 -5.03 -3.29
C GLY A 488 4.97 -5.04 -4.38
N GLU A 489 3.96 -5.91 -4.25
CA GLU A 489 2.81 -5.96 -5.14
C GLU A 489 1.49 -6.00 -4.36
N LEU A 490 0.59 -5.05 -4.64
CA LEU A 490 -0.76 -5.02 -4.08
C LEU A 490 -1.78 -5.09 -5.20
N THR A 491 -2.76 -5.99 -5.08
CA THR A 491 -3.84 -6.14 -6.05
C THR A 491 -5.21 -5.94 -5.40
N VAL A 492 -6.05 -5.09 -6.02
CA VAL A 492 -7.43 -4.80 -5.61
C VAL A 492 -8.34 -4.91 -6.83
N ASN A 493 -9.18 -5.94 -6.86
CA ASN A 493 -9.95 -6.32 -8.06
C ASN A 493 -11.47 -6.38 -7.83
N ASP A 494 -11.95 -6.02 -6.65
CA ASP A 494 -13.37 -6.06 -6.33
C ASP A 494 -13.87 -4.68 -5.87
N THR A 495 -15.02 -4.25 -6.38
CA THR A 495 -15.63 -2.94 -6.11
C THR A 495 -15.99 -2.73 -4.64
N SER A 496 -16.15 -3.80 -3.86
CA SER A 496 -16.49 -3.74 -2.44
C SER A 496 -15.27 -3.61 -1.52
N CYS A 497 -14.05 -3.72 -2.06
CA CYS A 497 -12.83 -3.53 -1.29
C CYS A 497 -12.62 -2.05 -0.92
N LEU A 498 -12.13 -1.81 0.30
CA LEU A 498 -11.83 -0.46 0.79
C LEU A 498 -10.45 -0.41 1.47
N ILE A 499 -9.59 0.48 1.01
CA ILE A 499 -8.33 0.81 1.67
C ILE A 499 -8.39 2.25 2.15
N THR A 500 -8.29 2.46 3.47
CA THR A 500 -8.15 3.77 4.09
C THR A 500 -6.72 3.92 4.58
N VAL A 501 -6.03 5.00 4.19
CA VAL A 501 -4.68 5.31 4.64
C VAL A 501 -4.70 6.67 5.34
N LYS A 502 -4.41 6.69 6.65
CA LYS A 502 -4.50 7.91 7.46
C LYS A 502 -3.25 8.76 7.44
N ASN A 503 -2.10 8.22 7.04
CA ASN A 503 -0.92 9.01 6.67
C ASN A 503 -0.72 8.94 5.15
N SER A 504 0.41 8.40 4.69
CA SER A 504 0.76 8.39 3.27
C SER A 504 0.72 6.98 2.69
N LEU A 505 0.33 6.86 1.42
CA LEU A 505 0.48 5.65 0.63
C LEU A 505 1.73 5.78 -0.25
N ARG A 506 2.70 4.89 -0.05
CA ARG A 506 3.99 4.93 -0.74
C ARG A 506 4.14 3.70 -1.63
N VAL A 507 4.26 3.92 -2.94
CA VAL A 507 4.49 2.87 -3.94
C VAL A 507 5.90 3.04 -4.48
N ALA A 508 6.82 2.17 -4.06
CA ALA A 508 8.25 2.29 -4.37
C ALA A 508 8.88 3.60 -3.86
N ALA A 509 8.42 4.13 -2.73
CA ALA A 509 8.84 5.42 -2.18
C ALA A 509 9.34 5.24 -0.73
N ALA A 510 10.55 4.69 -0.57
CA ALA A 510 11.06 4.29 0.74
C ALA A 510 11.35 5.48 1.66
N GLU A 511 11.53 5.17 2.93
CA GLU A 511 12.10 6.09 3.93
C GLU A 511 13.64 6.10 3.88
N SER A 512 14.25 5.07 3.27
CA SER A 512 15.70 4.89 3.18
C SER A 512 16.24 5.18 1.76
N ALA A 513 17.56 5.37 1.63
CA ALA A 513 18.22 5.56 0.34
C ALA A 513 18.12 4.34 -0.60
N ASN A 514 17.82 3.16 -0.05
CA ASN A 514 17.68 1.90 -0.80
C ASN A 514 16.19 1.61 -0.99
N SER A 515 15.56 2.27 -1.96
CA SER A 515 14.16 1.96 -2.28
C SER A 515 14.08 0.74 -3.23
N GLY A 516 13.08 -0.12 -2.99
CA GLY A 516 12.73 -1.23 -3.87
C GLY A 516 11.50 -0.90 -4.73
N ASP A 517 11.21 -1.75 -5.72
CA ASP A 517 10.12 -1.51 -6.68
C ASP A 517 8.74 -1.81 -6.09
N GLY A 518 7.72 -1.12 -6.57
CA GLY A 518 6.35 -1.21 -6.04
C GLY A 518 5.32 -1.20 -7.16
N THR A 519 4.37 -2.14 -7.13
CA THR A 519 3.26 -2.20 -8.09
C THR A 519 1.93 -2.27 -7.35
N LEU A 520 1.04 -1.34 -7.66
CA LEU A 520 -0.36 -1.34 -7.21
C LEU A 520 -1.27 -1.59 -8.42
N ASN A 521 -1.84 -2.78 -8.50
CA ASN A 521 -2.87 -3.17 -9.46
C ASN A 521 -4.25 -2.84 -8.85
N PHE A 522 -4.73 -1.62 -9.09
CA PHE A 522 -5.99 -1.09 -8.56
C PHE A 522 -7.12 -1.16 -9.59
N GLN A 523 -7.56 -2.37 -9.92
CA GLN A 523 -8.55 -2.59 -10.98
C GLN A 523 -9.98 -2.24 -10.53
N ALA A 524 -10.30 -2.43 -9.24
CA ALA A 524 -11.56 -2.01 -8.65
C ALA A 524 -11.45 -1.76 -7.13
N GLY A 525 -12.49 -1.16 -6.53
CA GLY A 525 -12.58 -0.82 -5.10
C GLY A 525 -12.37 0.67 -4.84
N THR A 526 -12.19 1.02 -3.57
CA THR A 526 -11.89 2.40 -3.14
C THR A 526 -10.56 2.47 -2.37
N ILE A 527 -9.72 3.45 -2.69
CA ILE A 527 -8.54 3.83 -1.90
C ILE A 527 -8.72 5.28 -1.46
N ASP A 528 -8.76 5.54 -0.16
CA ASP A 528 -8.88 6.89 0.43
C ASP A 528 -7.65 7.23 1.28
N VAL A 529 -6.81 8.13 0.78
CA VAL A 529 -5.61 8.63 1.45
C VAL A 529 -5.93 9.96 2.13
N THR A 530 -6.18 9.91 3.44
CA THR A 530 -6.87 10.98 4.16
C THR A 530 -5.96 12.01 4.82
N GLY A 531 -4.82 11.60 5.41
CA GLY A 531 -3.94 12.53 6.15
C GLY A 531 -2.65 12.93 5.45
N GLY A 532 -2.00 12.05 4.69
CA GLY A 532 -0.79 12.32 3.91
C GLY A 532 -1.02 12.30 2.39
N GLY A 533 0.06 12.11 1.62
CA GLY A 533 0.03 12.05 0.16
C GLY A 533 0.11 10.63 -0.38
N MET A 534 -0.06 10.51 -1.69
CA MET A 534 0.27 9.29 -2.43
C MET A 534 1.54 9.54 -3.25
N TYR A 535 2.55 8.71 -3.07
CA TYR A 535 3.89 8.93 -3.61
C TYR A 535 4.36 7.72 -4.41
N LEU A 536 4.72 7.93 -5.68
CA LEU A 536 5.22 6.89 -6.57
C LEU A 536 6.69 7.17 -6.95
N GLY A 537 7.54 6.17 -6.77
CA GLY A 537 8.90 6.16 -7.33
C GLY A 537 9.88 7.09 -6.62
N GLY A 538 10.58 6.55 -5.61
CA GLY A 538 11.75 7.14 -4.95
C GLY A 538 11.48 8.02 -3.72
N GLN A 539 12.56 8.42 -3.07
CA GLN A 539 12.60 9.19 -1.82
C GLN A 539 12.39 10.70 -2.05
N ASP A 540 12.17 11.44 -0.95
CA ASP A 540 12.19 12.91 -0.85
C ASP A 540 13.51 13.60 -1.25
N ALA A 541 14.64 12.87 -1.30
CA ALA A 541 15.96 13.48 -1.42
C ALA A 541 16.27 13.92 -2.86
N ALA A 542 16.37 15.23 -3.05
CA ALA A 542 16.47 15.94 -4.33
C ALA A 542 17.74 15.69 -5.20
N SER A 543 18.59 14.70 -4.90
CA SER A 543 19.95 14.66 -5.48
C SER A 543 20.43 13.35 -6.11
N ASN A 544 19.74 12.22 -5.94
CA ASN A 544 20.25 10.94 -6.45
C ASN A 544 19.29 10.34 -7.49
N GLU A 545 19.83 9.89 -8.62
CA GLU A 545 19.11 9.07 -9.60
C GLU A 545 18.75 7.72 -8.95
N SER A 546 17.60 7.67 -8.28
CA SER A 546 17.05 6.39 -7.80
C SER A 546 16.44 5.67 -9.00
N ASN A 547 16.95 4.48 -9.34
CA ASN A 547 16.37 3.65 -10.41
C ASN A 547 15.07 2.93 -9.98
N THR A 548 14.55 3.26 -8.80
CA THR A 548 13.34 2.68 -8.22
C THR A 548 12.10 3.01 -9.05
N ILE A 549 11.26 2.01 -9.25
CA ILE A 549 10.06 2.10 -10.08
C ILE A 549 8.81 1.91 -9.23
N GLY A 550 7.98 2.96 -9.14
CA GLY A 550 6.64 2.90 -8.58
C GLY A 550 5.59 2.89 -9.68
N THR A 551 4.77 1.84 -9.72
CA THR A 551 3.75 1.63 -10.75
C THR A 551 2.36 1.54 -10.13
N VAL A 552 1.41 2.28 -10.69
CA VAL A 552 -0.02 2.14 -10.40
C VAL A 552 -0.74 1.88 -11.71
N ILE A 553 -1.55 0.82 -11.74
CA ILE A 553 -2.44 0.48 -12.85
C ILE A 553 -3.86 0.53 -12.29
N MET A 554 -4.64 1.52 -12.72
CA MET A 554 -5.96 1.81 -12.18
C MET A 554 -7.06 1.54 -13.20
N GLY A 555 -8.09 0.84 -12.75
CA GLY A 555 -9.23 0.45 -13.58
C GLY A 555 -8.88 -0.63 -14.59
N THR A 556 -9.77 -0.82 -15.55
CA THR A 556 -9.60 -1.73 -16.68
C THR A 556 -10.04 -1.03 -17.96
N PRO A 557 -9.46 -1.36 -19.13
CA PRO A 557 -9.84 -0.74 -20.39
C PRO A 557 -11.35 -0.87 -20.65
N GLY A 558 -12.04 0.27 -20.75
CA GLY A 558 -13.50 0.33 -20.95
C GLY A 558 -14.35 0.10 -19.68
N GLY A 559 -13.75 0.05 -18.49
CA GLY A 559 -14.48 -0.05 -17.21
C GLY A 559 -15.23 1.25 -16.83
N ASN A 560 -16.04 1.19 -15.77
CA ASN A 560 -16.87 2.30 -15.32
C ASN A 560 -16.11 3.29 -14.42
N LEU A 561 -16.67 4.50 -14.26
CA LEU A 561 -16.12 5.54 -13.37
C LEU A 561 -16.12 5.16 -11.87
N THR A 562 -16.97 4.22 -11.48
CA THR A 562 -17.16 3.78 -10.09
C THR A 562 -16.43 2.49 -9.76
N ASP A 563 -15.83 1.81 -10.75
CA ASP A 563 -15.21 0.51 -10.52
C ASP A 563 -13.97 0.68 -9.62
N ALA A 564 -13.09 1.63 -9.95
CA ALA A 564 -11.95 2.03 -9.13
C ALA A 564 -12.06 3.52 -8.74
N GLN A 565 -11.98 3.82 -7.44
CA GLN A 565 -12.05 5.19 -6.92
C GLN A 565 -10.85 5.52 -6.03
N LEU A 566 -10.02 6.47 -6.44
CA LEU A 566 -8.87 6.95 -5.67
C LEU A 566 -9.15 8.36 -5.14
N PHE A 567 -9.06 8.55 -3.83
CA PHE A 567 -9.18 9.84 -3.17
C PHE A 567 -7.88 10.20 -2.45
N THR A 568 -7.42 11.44 -2.60
CA THR A 568 -6.30 11.98 -1.82
C THR A 568 -6.68 13.34 -1.23
N SER A 569 -6.60 13.51 0.09
CA SER A 569 -6.95 14.76 0.78
C SER A 569 -5.90 15.31 1.75
N GLY A 570 -4.87 14.53 2.09
CA GLY A 570 -3.85 14.97 3.03
C GLY A 570 -2.76 15.83 2.40
N ALA A 571 -2.16 15.35 1.31
CA ALA A 571 -1.11 16.03 0.55
C ALA A 571 -1.25 15.78 -0.97
N ASN A 572 -0.20 16.05 -1.75
CA ASN A 572 -0.17 15.84 -3.20
C ASN A 572 -0.29 14.35 -3.57
N LEU A 573 -0.76 14.10 -4.78
CA LEU A 573 -0.48 12.87 -5.53
C LEU A 573 0.78 13.13 -6.37
N GLU A 574 1.86 12.37 -6.14
CA GLU A 574 3.14 12.57 -6.81
C GLU A 574 3.54 11.33 -7.61
N VAL A 575 3.74 11.51 -8.92
CA VAL A 575 4.17 10.49 -9.87
C VAL A 575 5.61 10.77 -10.28
N GLY A 576 6.55 9.96 -9.80
CA GLY A 576 7.98 10.22 -9.97
C GLY A 576 8.43 11.25 -8.95
N ARG A 577 8.53 10.83 -7.67
CA ARG A 577 8.89 11.70 -6.55
C ARG A 577 10.39 12.02 -6.53
N GLY A 578 11.21 10.97 -6.45
CA GLY A 578 12.69 11.04 -6.51
C GLY A 578 13.31 10.03 -7.49
N GLY A 579 12.53 9.08 -7.98
CA GLY A 579 12.89 8.07 -8.96
C GLY A 579 11.88 8.04 -10.12
N LYS A 580 11.49 6.84 -10.57
CA LYS A 580 10.57 6.66 -11.70
C LYS A 580 9.17 6.30 -11.20
N GLY A 581 8.18 7.10 -11.55
CA GLY A 581 6.78 6.82 -11.25
C GLY A 581 5.94 6.69 -12.51
N TYR A 582 5.10 5.67 -12.56
CA TYR A 582 4.17 5.40 -13.66
C TYR A 582 2.76 5.23 -13.10
N PHE A 583 1.83 6.04 -13.58
CA PHE A 583 0.41 5.93 -13.25
C PHE A 583 -0.36 5.72 -14.54
N THR A 584 -1.05 4.59 -14.68
CA THR A 584 -1.96 4.31 -15.81
C THR A 584 -3.39 4.28 -15.30
N GLN A 585 -4.25 5.15 -15.83
CA GLN A 585 -5.68 5.18 -15.56
C GLN A 585 -6.43 4.68 -16.80
N ASP A 586 -6.90 3.44 -16.75
CA ASP A 586 -7.72 2.87 -17.83
C ASP A 586 -9.20 3.25 -17.70
N SER A 587 -9.69 3.35 -16.47
CA SER A 587 -11.05 3.79 -16.14
C SER A 587 -11.11 4.28 -14.67
N GLY A 588 -12.30 4.37 -14.08
CA GLY A 588 -12.45 4.83 -12.69
C GLY A 588 -12.32 6.35 -12.52
N THR A 589 -12.25 6.77 -11.25
CA THR A 589 -12.16 8.19 -10.87
C THR A 589 -11.00 8.45 -9.91
N VAL A 590 -10.09 9.36 -10.27
CA VAL A 590 -9.07 9.91 -9.37
C VAL A 590 -9.52 11.30 -8.91
N THR A 591 -9.59 11.51 -7.60
CA THR A 591 -9.99 12.79 -7.00
C THR A 591 -8.91 13.28 -6.02
N VAL A 592 -8.25 14.39 -6.37
CA VAL A 592 -7.35 15.12 -5.47
C VAL A 592 -8.14 16.26 -4.84
N LYS A 593 -8.54 16.12 -3.57
CA LYS A 593 -9.54 16.99 -2.93
C LYS A 593 -8.98 18.38 -2.59
N THR A 594 -7.75 18.45 -2.07
CA THR A 594 -7.21 19.66 -1.39
C THR A 594 -5.86 20.14 -1.93
N ASN A 595 -5.18 19.33 -2.75
CA ASN A 595 -3.78 19.53 -3.14
C ASN A 595 -3.59 19.40 -4.67
N ASN A 596 -2.38 19.05 -5.10
CA ASN A 596 -1.98 19.00 -6.51
C ASN A 596 -1.69 17.57 -6.97
N LEU A 597 -1.78 17.35 -8.28
CA LEU A 597 -1.12 16.25 -8.96
C LEU A 597 0.23 16.76 -9.45
N ILE A 598 1.32 16.10 -9.07
CA ILE A 598 2.67 16.46 -9.50
C ILE A 598 3.33 15.27 -10.21
N ILE A 599 3.94 15.53 -11.36
CA ILE A 599 4.57 14.51 -12.21
C ILE A 599 6.02 14.96 -12.45
N GLY A 600 7.00 14.20 -11.97
CA GLY A 600 8.42 14.60 -11.98
C GLY A 600 8.73 15.66 -10.92
N GLN A 601 8.65 15.27 -9.64
CA GLN A 601 8.75 16.19 -8.50
C GLN A 601 10.18 16.70 -8.24
N ALA A 602 11.20 15.83 -8.23
CA ALA A 602 12.61 16.17 -7.99
C ALA A 602 13.45 16.19 -9.29
N ALA A 603 14.62 16.83 -9.28
CA ALA A 603 15.44 17.12 -10.48
C ALA A 603 15.78 15.90 -11.35
N SER A 604 16.10 14.75 -10.74
CA SER A 604 16.39 13.48 -11.43
C SER A 604 15.17 12.60 -11.64
N ALA A 605 14.01 12.97 -11.08
CA ALA A 605 12.82 12.14 -11.11
C ALA A 605 12.18 12.15 -12.50
N VAL A 606 11.59 11.01 -12.85
CA VAL A 606 10.82 10.84 -14.09
C VAL A 606 9.43 10.36 -13.73
N GLY A 607 8.43 11.18 -14.02
CA GLY A 607 7.03 10.83 -13.84
C GLY A 607 6.31 10.65 -15.16
N THR A 608 5.44 9.66 -15.26
CA THR A 608 4.52 9.51 -16.39
C THR A 608 3.12 9.16 -15.90
N TYR A 609 2.14 9.98 -16.27
CA TYR A 609 0.72 9.71 -16.08
C TYR A 609 0.07 9.46 -17.44
N THR A 610 -0.51 8.28 -17.63
CA THR A 610 -1.24 7.89 -18.84
C THR A 610 -2.71 7.70 -18.49
N MET A 611 -3.59 8.49 -19.11
CA MET A 611 -5.03 8.41 -18.96
C MET A 611 -5.65 7.85 -20.24
N ASN A 612 -6.03 6.57 -20.21
CA ASN A 612 -6.72 5.90 -21.31
C ASN A 612 -8.24 6.11 -21.27
N GLY A 613 -8.78 6.50 -20.11
CA GLY A 613 -10.19 6.82 -19.91
C GLY A 613 -10.45 7.28 -18.47
N GLY A 614 -11.72 7.30 -18.07
CA GLY A 614 -12.09 7.64 -16.70
C GLY A 614 -12.19 9.15 -16.45
N LYS A 615 -12.05 9.53 -15.17
CA LYS A 615 -12.15 10.92 -14.72
C LYS A 615 -11.01 11.26 -13.73
N LEU A 616 -10.35 12.40 -13.95
CA LEU A 616 -9.36 12.97 -13.04
C LEU A 616 -9.85 14.36 -12.62
N VAL A 617 -10.09 14.54 -11.32
CA VAL A 617 -10.61 15.81 -10.78
C VAL A 617 -9.72 16.31 -9.66
N LEU A 618 -9.25 17.54 -9.81
CA LEU A 618 -8.60 18.28 -8.75
C LEU A 618 -9.58 19.34 -8.25
N GLN A 619 -10.07 19.17 -7.02
CA GLN A 619 -11.18 19.96 -6.46
C GLN A 619 -10.72 21.22 -5.72
N ALA A 620 -9.43 21.35 -5.44
CA ALA A 620 -8.90 22.50 -4.72
C ALA A 620 -8.88 23.76 -5.60
N THR A 621 -8.99 24.92 -4.96
CA THR A 621 -9.00 26.24 -5.60
C THR A 621 -7.79 27.08 -5.19
N GLY A 622 -7.54 28.20 -5.88
CA GLY A 622 -6.43 29.11 -5.57
C GLY A 622 -5.10 28.62 -6.17
N THR A 623 -4.06 28.47 -5.34
CA THR A 623 -2.75 27.93 -5.76
C THR A 623 -2.68 26.40 -5.73
N ASN A 624 -3.72 25.76 -5.20
CA ASN A 624 -3.91 24.31 -5.21
C ASN A 624 -4.87 23.88 -6.32
N GLY A 625 -5.01 22.57 -6.50
CA GLY A 625 -5.83 21.98 -7.55
C GLY A 625 -5.13 21.97 -8.90
N SER A 626 -3.79 22.01 -8.88
CA SER A 626 -2.97 22.12 -10.08
C SER A 626 -2.48 20.76 -10.55
N ILE A 627 -2.40 20.57 -11.87
CA ILE A 627 -1.60 19.51 -12.48
C ILE A 627 -0.25 20.12 -12.85
N ARG A 628 0.82 19.65 -12.22
CA ARG A 628 2.19 20.12 -12.48
C ARG A 628 2.97 19.00 -13.17
N VAL A 629 3.28 19.19 -14.44
CA VAL A 629 3.99 18.22 -15.27
C VAL A 629 5.40 18.72 -15.53
N GLY A 630 6.39 17.99 -15.02
CA GLY A 630 7.75 18.48 -14.89
C GLY A 630 7.77 19.60 -13.86
N ASN A 631 7.83 19.25 -12.57
CA ASN A 631 7.87 20.27 -11.53
C ASN A 631 9.31 20.78 -11.37
N THR A 632 10.20 19.92 -10.89
CA THR A 632 11.66 20.13 -10.93
C THR A 632 12.33 19.11 -11.85
N GLY A 633 11.77 17.90 -11.98
CA GLY A 633 12.28 16.87 -12.88
C GLY A 633 11.56 16.81 -14.22
N LYS A 634 11.58 15.62 -14.82
CA LYS A 634 10.88 15.33 -16.08
C LYS A 634 9.50 14.75 -15.80
N GLY A 635 8.47 15.37 -16.35
CA GLY A 635 7.11 14.87 -16.27
C GLY A 635 6.47 14.70 -17.64
N THR A 636 5.64 13.68 -17.77
CA THR A 636 4.83 13.42 -18.96
C THR A 636 3.40 13.10 -18.57
N PHE A 637 2.44 13.78 -19.19
CA PHE A 637 1.01 13.47 -19.10
C PHE A 637 0.48 13.11 -20.49
N ILE A 638 -0.15 11.94 -20.61
CA ILE A 638 -0.73 11.45 -21.86
C ILE A 638 -2.22 11.26 -21.63
N GLN A 639 -3.07 12.07 -22.28
CA GLN A 639 -4.52 11.92 -22.27
C GLN A 639 -4.99 11.27 -23.58
N ASN A 640 -5.27 9.98 -23.55
CA ASN A 640 -5.85 9.28 -24.70
C ASN A 640 -7.36 9.48 -24.79
N ASP A 641 -8.06 9.51 -23.65
CA ASP A 641 -9.48 9.83 -23.55
C ASP A 641 -9.82 10.29 -22.11
N GLY A 642 -11.11 10.45 -21.80
CA GLY A 642 -11.61 10.74 -20.45
C GLY A 642 -11.70 12.23 -20.12
N GLU A 643 -12.08 12.54 -18.88
CA GLU A 643 -12.31 13.92 -18.41
C GLU A 643 -11.26 14.34 -17.38
N VAL A 644 -10.49 15.38 -17.69
CA VAL A 644 -9.55 16.03 -16.77
C VAL A 644 -10.12 17.38 -16.35
N VAL A 645 -10.28 17.59 -15.05
CA VAL A 645 -10.71 18.86 -14.46
C VAL A 645 -9.67 19.31 -13.45
N ALA A 646 -9.09 20.49 -13.67
CA ALA A 646 -8.11 21.10 -12.79
C ALA A 646 -8.39 22.58 -12.59
N ASN A 647 -7.76 23.19 -11.60
CA ASN A 647 -7.72 24.64 -11.50
C ASN A 647 -6.64 25.21 -12.42
N ILE A 648 -5.40 24.71 -12.29
CA ILE A 648 -4.26 25.16 -13.09
C ILE A 648 -3.57 23.95 -13.72
N VAL A 649 -3.03 24.11 -14.92
CA VAL A 649 -2.11 23.13 -15.52
C VAL A 649 -0.79 23.82 -15.83
N ASP A 650 0.30 23.24 -15.37
CA ASP A 650 1.64 23.83 -15.39
C ASP A 650 2.65 22.87 -15.99
N LEU A 651 3.32 23.28 -17.06
CA LEU A 651 4.41 22.52 -17.67
C LEU A 651 5.75 23.22 -17.41
N ALA A 652 6.72 22.47 -16.88
CA ALA A 652 8.05 22.94 -16.48
C ALA A 652 8.00 24.04 -15.40
N ASN A 653 7.58 23.68 -14.19
CA ASN A 653 7.03 24.62 -13.21
C ASN A 653 8.04 25.38 -12.32
N VAL A 654 9.13 24.77 -11.84
CA VAL A 654 9.95 25.33 -10.75
C VAL A 654 11.41 25.57 -11.12
N ASP A 655 12.06 24.63 -11.81
CA ASP A 655 13.52 24.63 -11.98
C ASP A 655 13.95 24.99 -13.39
N ALA A 656 14.71 26.08 -13.52
CA ALA A 656 15.16 26.61 -14.80
C ALA A 656 16.19 25.74 -15.56
N THR A 657 16.66 24.63 -14.97
CA THR A 657 17.71 23.79 -15.55
C THR A 657 17.25 22.36 -15.84
N THR A 658 16.42 21.80 -14.98
CA THR A 658 16.05 20.38 -15.01
C THR A 658 14.57 20.12 -15.29
N SER A 659 13.72 21.13 -15.07
CA SER A 659 12.28 20.99 -15.24
C SER A 659 11.91 20.84 -16.73
N ILE A 660 11.27 19.72 -17.08
CA ILE A 660 10.78 19.49 -18.45
C ILE A 660 9.38 18.88 -18.35
N GLY A 661 8.39 19.59 -18.89
CA GLY A 661 6.99 19.17 -18.88
C GLY A 661 6.47 18.84 -20.27
N THR A 662 5.87 17.67 -20.44
CA THR A 662 5.21 17.28 -21.70
C THR A 662 3.77 16.85 -21.45
N TYR A 663 2.81 17.46 -22.15
CA TYR A 663 1.41 17.04 -22.17
C TYR A 663 1.01 16.66 -23.60
N THR A 664 0.51 15.45 -23.81
CA THR A 664 -0.07 15.02 -25.08
C THR A 664 -1.54 14.69 -24.89
N MET A 665 -2.43 15.37 -25.62
CA MET A 665 -3.87 15.17 -25.61
C MET A 665 -4.31 14.55 -26.94
N ASN A 666 -4.49 13.23 -26.96
CA ASN A 666 -4.99 12.50 -28.11
C ASN A 666 -6.52 12.54 -28.23
N GLY A 667 -7.23 12.70 -27.11
CA GLY A 667 -8.68 12.74 -27.03
C GLY A 667 -9.19 13.27 -25.69
N GLY A 668 -10.47 13.02 -25.39
CA GLY A 668 -11.11 13.42 -24.13
C GLY A 668 -11.38 14.92 -23.99
N THR A 669 -11.59 15.35 -22.75
CA THR A 669 -11.81 16.76 -22.37
C THR A 669 -10.81 17.20 -21.32
N LEU A 670 -10.20 18.38 -21.50
CA LEU A 670 -9.42 19.08 -20.48
C LEU A 670 -10.14 20.38 -20.12
N THR A 671 -10.50 20.56 -18.86
CA THR A 671 -11.12 21.79 -18.35
C THR A 671 -10.28 22.38 -17.23
N THR A 672 -9.90 23.66 -17.38
CA THR A 672 -9.25 24.43 -16.31
C THR A 672 -10.12 25.60 -15.87
N SER A 673 -10.33 25.78 -14.57
CA SER A 673 -11.00 27.00 -14.06
C SER A 673 -10.07 28.22 -14.05
N GLY A 674 -8.78 27.98 -13.89
CA GLY A 674 -7.69 28.96 -13.94
C GLY A 674 -6.85 28.81 -15.21
N MET A 675 -5.53 28.95 -15.07
CA MET A 675 -4.59 29.06 -16.19
C MET A 675 -4.06 27.71 -16.70
N LEU A 676 -3.63 27.69 -17.96
CA LEU A 676 -2.74 26.68 -18.52
C LEU A 676 -1.44 27.37 -18.93
N VAL A 677 -0.31 26.95 -18.34
CA VAL A 677 1.01 27.53 -18.56
C VAL A 677 1.94 26.48 -19.16
N ILE A 678 2.46 26.79 -20.35
CA ILE A 678 3.36 25.92 -21.13
C ILE A 678 4.75 26.55 -21.12
N GLY A 679 5.67 25.92 -20.39
CA GLY A 679 7.05 26.37 -20.26
C GLY A 679 7.17 27.52 -19.27
N ARG A 680 6.85 27.27 -17.99
CA ARG A 680 6.87 28.31 -16.94
C ARG A 680 8.30 28.76 -16.63
N GLU A 681 9.17 27.84 -16.26
CA GLU A 681 10.55 28.13 -15.83
C GLU A 681 11.60 27.52 -16.77
N ASN A 682 11.22 26.58 -17.62
CA ASN A 682 12.09 25.89 -18.57
C ASN A 682 11.22 25.33 -19.72
N GLN A 683 11.60 24.22 -20.34
CA GLN A 683 10.95 23.67 -21.53
C GLN A 683 9.61 22.98 -21.22
N GLY A 684 8.51 23.57 -21.69
CA GLY A 684 7.18 22.98 -21.72
C GLY A 684 6.71 22.67 -23.14
N THR A 685 6.12 21.49 -23.33
CA THR A 685 5.52 21.09 -24.61
C THR A 685 4.09 20.60 -24.42
N PHE A 686 3.15 21.14 -25.19
CA PHE A 686 1.76 20.66 -25.23
C PHE A 686 1.38 20.27 -26.67
N GLU A 687 1.06 19.01 -26.89
CA GLU A 687 0.54 18.52 -28.16
C GLU A 687 -0.96 18.20 -28.02
N VAL A 688 -1.81 18.90 -28.77
CA VAL A 688 -3.25 18.66 -28.82
C VAL A 688 -3.57 17.97 -30.14
N VAL A 689 -3.54 16.64 -30.16
CA VAL A 689 -3.88 15.88 -31.36
C VAL A 689 -5.40 15.85 -31.55
N GLY A 690 -6.19 15.69 -30.49
CA GLY A 690 -7.66 15.62 -30.55
C GLY A 690 -8.35 16.08 -29.26
N GLY A 691 -9.68 15.93 -29.20
CA GLY A 691 -10.48 16.25 -28.01
C GLY A 691 -10.92 17.71 -27.88
N THR A 692 -11.38 18.09 -26.69
CA THR A 692 -11.87 19.45 -26.37
C THR A 692 -11.15 20.04 -25.16
N MET A 693 -10.60 21.24 -25.31
CA MET A 693 -9.95 21.99 -24.24
C MET A 693 -10.78 23.21 -23.89
N ASN A 694 -11.09 23.40 -22.61
CA ASN A 694 -11.83 24.54 -22.08
C ASN A 694 -10.97 25.23 -21.02
N ILE A 695 -10.36 26.37 -21.36
CA ILE A 695 -9.49 27.12 -20.46
C ILE A 695 -10.23 28.37 -19.99
N GLY A 696 -10.69 28.34 -18.74
CA GLY A 696 -11.41 29.45 -18.11
C GLY A 696 -10.54 30.68 -17.87
N GLY A 697 -9.25 30.49 -17.57
CA GLY A 697 -8.26 31.54 -17.41
C GLY A 697 -7.45 31.84 -18.68
N ALA A 698 -6.18 32.23 -18.49
CA ALA A 698 -5.25 32.45 -19.58
C ALA A 698 -4.51 31.16 -19.98
N LEU A 699 -4.34 30.97 -21.29
CA LEU A 699 -3.35 30.08 -21.88
C LEU A 699 -2.07 30.87 -22.14
N LEU A 700 -0.98 30.51 -21.48
CA LEU A 700 0.33 31.12 -21.64
C LEU A 700 1.30 30.12 -22.27
N VAL A 701 1.94 30.50 -23.37
CA VAL A 701 2.96 29.68 -24.04
C VAL A 701 4.27 30.46 -24.04
N GLY A 702 5.28 29.98 -23.30
CA GLY A 702 6.56 30.67 -23.16
C GLY A 702 6.51 31.86 -22.19
N GLY A 703 6.21 31.57 -20.93
CA GLY A 703 6.14 32.57 -19.86
C GLY A 703 5.31 32.14 -18.64
N THR A 704 5.20 33.04 -17.67
CA THR A 704 4.47 32.84 -16.40
C THR A 704 3.39 33.92 -16.21
N ASP A 705 2.65 33.84 -15.11
CA ASP A 705 1.66 34.84 -14.70
C ASP A 705 2.25 36.08 -14.03
N THR A 706 3.57 36.15 -13.85
CA THR A 706 4.24 37.32 -13.28
C THR A 706 4.21 38.51 -14.23
N THR A 707 4.56 39.69 -13.70
CA THR A 707 4.49 40.97 -14.41
C THR A 707 5.86 41.62 -14.50
N GLY A 708 6.69 41.22 -15.47
CA GLY A 708 8.00 41.82 -15.66
C GLY A 708 8.81 41.11 -16.74
N ALA A 709 9.45 41.85 -17.64
CA ALA A 709 10.14 41.28 -18.80
C ALA A 709 11.27 40.29 -18.46
N ASN A 710 11.85 40.38 -17.25
CA ASN A 710 12.97 39.53 -16.81
C ASN A 710 12.54 38.48 -15.77
N ASP A 711 11.26 38.36 -15.47
CA ASP A 711 10.79 37.51 -14.37
C ASP A 711 10.93 36.02 -14.69
N ALA A 712 11.01 35.65 -15.97
CA ALA A 712 11.07 34.25 -16.42
C ALA A 712 11.95 34.08 -17.68
N PRO A 713 13.29 34.24 -17.57
CA PRO A 713 14.20 34.30 -18.71
C PRO A 713 14.46 32.94 -19.38
N HIS A 714 13.92 31.85 -18.84
CA HIS A 714 14.11 30.47 -19.32
C HIS A 714 12.78 29.83 -19.76
N ALA A 715 11.70 30.60 -19.78
CA ALA A 715 10.34 30.13 -20.00
C ALA A 715 10.06 29.81 -21.47
N ASP A 716 10.41 28.61 -21.91
CA ASP A 716 10.28 28.17 -23.30
C ASP A 716 9.08 27.23 -23.48
N GLY A 717 8.08 27.70 -24.23
CA GLY A 717 6.83 26.98 -24.47
C GLY A 717 6.62 26.62 -25.93
N THR A 718 6.23 25.38 -26.19
CA THR A 718 5.80 24.93 -27.52
C THR A 718 4.42 24.28 -27.45
N MET A 719 3.53 24.68 -28.35
CA MET A 719 2.22 24.07 -28.52
C MET A 719 1.97 23.66 -29.97
N VAL A 720 1.47 22.45 -30.18
CA VAL A 720 1.03 21.95 -31.49
C VAL A 720 -0.46 21.61 -31.41
N ILE A 721 -1.25 22.14 -32.34
CA ILE A 721 -2.71 21.98 -32.38
C ILE A 721 -3.09 21.26 -33.66
N GLY A 722 -3.64 20.06 -33.47
CA GLY A 722 -4.17 19.23 -34.52
C GLY A 722 -3.10 18.57 -35.39
N SER A 723 -3.59 17.66 -36.23
CA SER A 723 -2.83 16.95 -37.26
C SER A 723 -3.62 16.97 -38.57
N ALA A 724 -3.03 16.44 -39.64
CA ALA A 724 -3.72 16.36 -40.94
C ALA A 724 -5.05 15.57 -40.90
N SER A 725 -5.29 14.75 -39.87
CA SER A 725 -6.47 13.86 -39.77
C SER A 725 -7.37 14.15 -38.57
N THR A 726 -7.09 15.17 -37.76
CA THR A 726 -7.83 15.45 -36.53
C THR A 726 -8.28 16.90 -36.47
N SER A 727 -9.34 17.18 -35.70
CA SER A 727 -9.89 18.54 -35.53
C SER A 727 -10.19 18.82 -34.05
N PRO A 728 -9.17 19.11 -33.21
CA PRO A 728 -9.41 19.46 -31.82
C PRO A 728 -10.17 20.79 -31.68
N VAL A 729 -10.85 20.99 -30.55
CA VAL A 729 -11.56 22.22 -30.22
C VAL A 729 -10.95 22.86 -28.97
N LEU A 730 -10.51 24.11 -29.07
CA LEU A 730 -9.96 24.87 -27.95
C LEU A 730 -10.82 26.10 -27.69
N ASN A 731 -11.40 26.19 -26.50
CA ASN A 731 -12.16 27.34 -26.03
C ASN A 731 -11.33 28.08 -24.97
N LEU A 732 -10.88 29.28 -25.30
CA LEU A 732 -9.89 30.03 -24.52
C LEU A 732 -10.45 31.36 -24.05
N GLY A 733 -10.20 31.70 -22.77
CA GLY A 733 -10.46 33.02 -22.22
C GLY A 733 -9.45 34.07 -22.72
N GLN A 734 -8.17 33.85 -22.47
CA GLN A 734 -7.05 34.69 -22.92
C GLN A 734 -5.96 33.79 -23.50
N PHE A 735 -5.25 34.26 -24.53
CA PHE A 735 -4.19 33.49 -25.16
C PHE A 735 -2.95 34.35 -25.38
N GLU A 736 -1.85 34.01 -24.73
CA GLU A 736 -0.57 34.71 -24.87
C GLU A 736 0.56 33.78 -25.29
N ILE A 737 1.39 34.26 -26.19
CA ILE A 737 2.48 33.49 -26.81
C ILE A 737 3.76 34.33 -26.75
N GLY A 738 4.82 33.73 -26.23
CA GLY A 738 6.10 34.37 -25.97
C GLY A 738 5.95 35.54 -25.01
N ARG A 739 5.23 35.34 -23.90
CA ARG A 739 4.93 36.40 -22.94
C ARG A 739 6.22 37.00 -22.37
N HIS A 740 7.16 36.14 -21.96
CA HIS A 740 8.43 36.52 -21.32
C HIS A 740 9.66 36.11 -22.11
N ASN A 741 9.67 34.89 -22.67
CA ASN A 741 10.76 34.36 -23.49
C ASN A 741 10.18 33.77 -24.78
N VAL A 742 10.51 32.52 -25.15
CA VAL A 742 10.10 31.94 -26.42
C VAL A 742 8.78 31.18 -26.29
N GLY A 743 7.77 31.60 -27.04
CA GLY A 743 6.53 30.86 -27.21
C GLY A 743 6.29 30.55 -28.67
N VAL A 744 6.02 29.29 -29.00
CA VAL A 744 5.72 28.84 -30.36
C VAL A 744 4.43 28.04 -30.37
N VAL A 745 3.48 28.46 -31.21
CA VAL A 745 2.24 27.75 -31.45
C VAL A 745 2.18 27.38 -32.93
N THR A 746 1.87 26.11 -33.23
CA THR A 746 1.62 25.64 -34.59
C THR A 746 0.22 25.04 -34.68
N GLN A 747 -0.67 25.67 -35.43
CA GLN A 747 -2.01 25.17 -35.72
C GLN A 747 -2.05 24.52 -37.11
N ASN A 748 -2.23 23.21 -37.13
CA ASN A 748 -2.37 22.43 -38.36
C ASN A 748 -3.83 22.23 -38.76
N SER A 749 -4.73 22.18 -37.78
CA SER A 749 -6.16 21.94 -37.96
C SER A 749 -6.95 22.34 -36.70
N GLY A 750 -8.22 21.93 -36.62
CA GLY A 750 -9.07 22.20 -35.46
C GLY A 750 -9.55 23.65 -35.37
N THR A 751 -10.33 23.93 -34.33
CA THR A 751 -10.90 25.26 -34.07
C THR A 751 -10.35 25.81 -32.77
N VAL A 752 -9.68 26.95 -32.83
CA VAL A 752 -9.24 27.73 -31.67
C VAL A 752 -10.14 28.95 -31.54
N SER A 753 -10.91 29.00 -30.46
CA SER A 753 -11.80 30.12 -30.17
C SER A 753 -11.28 30.92 -28.99
N VAL A 754 -10.83 32.15 -29.23
CA VAL A 754 -10.45 33.11 -28.19
C VAL A 754 -11.66 34.00 -27.92
N ASN A 755 -12.58 33.49 -27.13
CA ASN A 755 -13.92 34.06 -26.91
C ASN A 755 -14.06 34.77 -25.56
N GLY A 756 -13.03 34.77 -24.70
CA GLY A 756 -13.05 35.59 -23.49
C GLY A 756 -12.99 37.08 -23.78
N ALA A 757 -13.14 37.91 -22.74
CA ALA A 757 -13.06 39.37 -22.85
C ALA A 757 -11.63 39.88 -23.17
N ASN A 758 -10.75 39.09 -23.79
CA ASN A 758 -9.32 39.33 -23.96
C ASN A 758 -8.83 39.03 -25.39
N ASN A 759 -7.57 39.38 -25.68
CA ASN A 759 -6.95 39.31 -27.00
C ASN A 759 -6.09 38.04 -27.17
N LEU A 760 -5.75 37.70 -28.42
CA LEU A 760 -4.54 36.92 -28.71
C LEU A 760 -3.35 37.87 -28.65
N VAL A 761 -2.38 37.58 -27.77
CA VAL A 761 -1.18 38.42 -27.59
C VAL A 761 0.07 37.65 -27.99
N LEU A 762 0.85 38.22 -28.89
CA LEU A 762 2.19 37.76 -29.20
C LEU A 762 3.17 38.76 -28.58
N SER A 763 4.11 38.30 -27.76
CA SER A 763 5.16 39.13 -27.15
C SER A 763 4.66 40.28 -26.25
N GLN A 764 4.09 39.90 -25.10
CA GLN A 764 3.57 40.84 -24.09
C GLN A 764 4.65 41.80 -23.55
N TYR A 765 5.85 41.27 -23.28
CA TYR A 765 6.97 42.02 -22.71
C TYR A 765 8.16 42.10 -23.68
N ALA A 766 9.10 43.01 -23.41
CA ALA A 766 10.20 43.36 -24.32
C ALA A 766 11.13 42.20 -24.71
N ASN A 767 11.32 41.22 -23.82
CA ASN A 767 12.12 40.02 -24.09
C ASN A 767 11.30 38.89 -24.74
N GLY A 768 9.97 39.05 -24.78
CA GLY A 768 9.06 38.05 -25.32
C GLY A 768 9.26 37.84 -26.81
N ASN A 769 9.31 36.58 -27.23
CA ASN A 769 9.38 36.15 -28.61
C ASN A 769 8.24 35.18 -28.91
N GLY A 770 7.14 35.71 -29.46
CA GLY A 770 5.93 34.95 -29.74
C GLY A 770 5.79 34.59 -31.21
N THR A 771 5.62 33.31 -31.54
CA THR A 771 5.36 32.86 -32.92
C THR A 771 4.08 32.06 -32.99
N TYR A 772 3.18 32.43 -33.91
CA TYR A 772 2.00 31.66 -34.28
C TYR A 772 2.10 31.24 -35.74
N ASN A 773 2.24 29.93 -36.00
CA ASN A 773 2.23 29.35 -37.33
C ASN A 773 0.85 28.74 -37.60
N MET A 774 0.15 29.23 -38.61
CA MET A 774 -1.14 28.69 -39.03
C MET A 774 -1.01 28.05 -40.41
N THR A 775 -1.18 26.72 -40.48
CA THR A 775 -1.14 25.95 -41.74
C THR A 775 -2.53 25.42 -42.12
N GLY A 776 -3.47 25.34 -41.17
CA GLY A 776 -4.86 24.93 -41.38
C GLY A 776 -5.75 25.20 -40.17
N GLY A 777 -7.01 24.77 -40.23
CA GLY A 777 -8.00 24.98 -39.15
C GLY A 777 -8.62 26.37 -39.13
N GLU A 778 -9.26 26.69 -38.01
CA GLU A 778 -9.94 27.96 -37.76
C GLU A 778 -9.40 28.62 -36.48
N LEU A 779 -9.09 29.92 -36.55
CA LEU A 779 -8.83 30.78 -35.41
C LEU A 779 -9.94 31.84 -35.35
N LEU A 780 -10.82 31.70 -34.36
CA LEU A 780 -11.97 32.56 -34.15
C LEU A 780 -11.66 33.53 -33.00
N LEU A 781 -11.77 34.82 -33.27
CA LEU A 781 -11.50 35.90 -32.32
C LEU A 781 -12.81 36.61 -31.95
N GLY A 782 -12.95 36.95 -30.67
CA GLY A 782 -14.13 37.60 -30.09
C GLY A 782 -14.48 38.99 -30.65
N THR A 783 -15.46 39.66 -30.03
CA THR A 783 -16.05 40.92 -30.50
C THR A 783 -15.51 42.18 -29.84
N GLY A 784 -15.37 43.27 -30.59
CA GLY A 784 -15.19 44.64 -30.06
C GLY A 784 -13.74 44.98 -29.68
N THR A 785 -13.54 45.74 -28.59
CA THR A 785 -12.18 46.17 -28.17
C THR A 785 -11.27 45.02 -27.73
N ASN A 786 -11.85 43.84 -27.47
CA ASN A 786 -11.18 42.63 -27.03
C ASN A 786 -11.56 41.48 -27.99
N GLY A 787 -10.57 41.01 -28.73
CA GLY A 787 -10.74 40.18 -29.94
C GLY A 787 -9.69 40.50 -31.00
N ASN A 788 -8.58 41.13 -30.59
CA ASN A 788 -7.50 41.53 -31.47
C ASN A 788 -6.40 40.46 -31.49
N ILE A 789 -5.57 40.52 -32.53
CA ILE A 789 -4.21 40.01 -32.47
C ILE A 789 -3.31 41.20 -32.11
N ASN A 790 -2.70 41.14 -30.92
CA ASN A 790 -1.86 42.20 -30.40
C ASN A 790 -0.40 41.80 -30.38
N PHE A 791 0.46 42.73 -30.75
CA PHE A 791 1.91 42.62 -30.59
C PHE A 791 2.39 43.76 -29.69
N ASN A 792 2.78 43.47 -28.45
CA ASN A 792 2.86 44.52 -27.43
C ASN A 792 4.24 45.18 -27.32
N GLN A 793 5.27 44.45 -26.89
CA GLN A 793 6.58 45.07 -26.57
C GLN A 793 7.80 44.32 -27.12
N GLY A 794 7.69 43.01 -27.36
CA GLY A 794 8.80 42.17 -27.81
C GLY A 794 8.76 41.89 -29.32
N THR A 795 9.27 40.71 -29.70
CA THR A 795 9.24 40.24 -31.09
C THR A 795 8.05 39.30 -31.28
N GLY A 796 7.16 39.61 -32.21
CA GLY A 796 6.05 38.72 -32.52
C GLY A 796 5.90 38.44 -34.01
N LEU A 797 5.61 37.19 -34.34
CA LEU A 797 5.40 36.69 -35.69
C LEU A 797 4.08 35.92 -35.76
N PHE A 798 3.17 36.36 -36.63
CA PHE A 798 2.04 35.55 -37.07
C PHE A 798 2.26 35.15 -38.52
N ASP A 799 2.34 33.85 -38.80
CA ASP A 799 2.65 33.30 -40.11
C ASP A 799 1.50 32.42 -40.61
N GLN A 800 0.67 32.98 -41.50
CA GLN A 800 -0.48 32.31 -42.08
C GLN A 800 -0.15 31.76 -43.47
N THR A 801 -0.11 30.44 -43.57
CA THR A 801 0.08 29.70 -44.83
C THR A 801 -1.18 28.94 -45.26
N GLY A 802 -2.17 28.81 -44.38
CA GLY A 802 -3.47 28.19 -44.64
C GLY A 802 -4.49 28.52 -43.55
N GLY A 803 -5.64 27.83 -43.57
CA GLY A 803 -6.70 28.00 -42.58
C GLY A 803 -7.46 29.33 -42.65
N LEU A 804 -8.36 29.54 -41.69
CA LEU A 804 -9.20 30.73 -41.56
C LEU A 804 -8.92 31.45 -40.24
N VAL A 805 -8.43 32.69 -40.30
CA VAL A 805 -8.44 33.63 -39.18
C VAL A 805 -9.66 34.52 -39.34
N LYS A 806 -10.59 34.47 -38.39
CA LYS A 806 -11.84 35.23 -38.43
C LYS A 806 -12.01 36.08 -37.19
N PHE A 807 -12.25 37.36 -37.41
CA PHE A 807 -12.60 38.33 -36.39
C PHE A 807 -14.10 38.56 -36.36
N ASN A 808 -14.64 38.84 -35.18
CA ASN A 808 -16.02 39.27 -35.00
C ASN A 808 -16.08 40.76 -34.61
N GLY A 809 -15.35 41.61 -35.35
CA GLY A 809 -15.24 43.06 -35.08
C GLY A 809 -14.03 43.50 -34.24
N GLY A 810 -12.98 42.68 -34.18
CA GLY A 810 -11.65 43.06 -33.64
C GLY A 810 -10.65 43.41 -34.75
N SER A 811 -9.41 43.75 -34.38
CA SER A 811 -8.37 44.24 -35.31
C SER A 811 -7.06 43.45 -35.21
N VAL A 812 -6.22 43.53 -36.23
CA VAL A 812 -4.79 43.20 -36.12
C VAL A 812 -4.05 44.46 -35.69
N LYS A 813 -3.42 44.44 -34.51
CA LYS A 813 -2.68 45.57 -33.95
C LYS A 813 -1.20 45.26 -33.92
N LEU A 814 -0.52 45.61 -35.01
CA LEU A 814 0.91 45.46 -35.11
C LEU A 814 1.57 46.55 -34.27
N GLY A 815 2.24 46.13 -33.20
CA GLY A 815 2.99 47.00 -32.30
C GLY A 815 2.12 47.95 -31.49
N ASN A 816 2.23 47.93 -30.16
CA ASN A 816 1.61 48.92 -29.28
C ASN A 816 2.65 49.83 -28.59
N ASN A 817 3.95 49.57 -28.83
CA ASN A 817 5.05 50.24 -28.13
C ASN A 817 6.25 50.45 -29.07
N PRO A 818 7.05 51.53 -28.90
CA PRO A 818 8.22 51.80 -29.73
C PRO A 818 9.28 50.68 -29.81
N THR A 819 9.33 49.75 -28.84
CA THR A 819 10.30 48.65 -28.86
C THR A 819 9.80 47.39 -29.58
N SER A 820 8.51 47.35 -29.93
CA SER A 820 7.92 46.16 -30.53
C SER A 820 8.42 45.93 -31.96
N GLN A 821 8.67 44.66 -32.28
CA GLN A 821 9.03 44.19 -33.62
C GLN A 821 8.01 43.15 -34.05
N SER A 822 7.06 43.56 -34.88
CA SER A 822 5.84 42.79 -35.12
C SER A 822 5.67 42.48 -36.58
N THR A 823 5.50 41.21 -36.94
CA THR A 823 5.28 40.81 -38.33
C THR A 823 4.04 39.94 -38.45
N TYR A 824 3.16 40.30 -39.38
CA TYR A 824 2.10 39.42 -39.87
C TYR A 824 2.40 39.03 -41.32
N LYS A 825 2.44 37.72 -41.60
CA LYS A 825 2.66 37.17 -42.95
C LYS A 825 1.40 36.47 -43.42
N LEU A 826 0.77 37.01 -44.47
CA LEU A 826 -0.31 36.34 -45.19
C LEU A 826 0.24 35.74 -46.49
N ARG A 827 0.45 34.42 -46.47
CA ARG A 827 1.05 33.64 -47.56
C ARG A 827 0.07 32.61 -48.14
N GLY A 828 -0.99 32.29 -47.41
CA GLY A 828 -2.10 31.41 -47.81
C GLY A 828 -3.26 31.51 -46.82
N GLY A 829 -4.33 30.75 -47.04
CA GLY A 829 -5.54 30.81 -46.18
C GLY A 829 -6.36 32.09 -46.36
N THR A 830 -7.27 32.34 -45.41
CA THR A 830 -8.14 33.52 -45.36
C THR A 830 -7.96 34.27 -44.05
N LEU A 831 -7.76 35.58 -44.14
CA LEU A 831 -7.83 36.54 -43.03
C LEU A 831 -9.08 37.41 -43.24
N ASP A 832 -10.10 37.17 -42.43
CA ASP A 832 -11.38 37.90 -42.42
C ASP A 832 -11.46 38.80 -41.19
N LEU A 833 -11.32 40.12 -41.38
CA LEU A 833 -11.34 41.09 -40.27
C LEU A 833 -12.75 41.47 -39.82
N GLY A 834 -13.82 41.03 -40.49
CA GLY A 834 -15.20 41.33 -40.09
C GLY A 834 -15.50 42.84 -39.97
N GLY A 835 -14.81 43.69 -40.73
CA GLY A 835 -14.89 45.15 -40.69
C GLY A 835 -13.85 45.83 -39.80
N GLY A 836 -12.96 45.06 -39.15
CA GLY A 836 -11.88 45.56 -38.30
C GLY A 836 -10.67 46.08 -39.08
N ASP A 837 -9.72 46.65 -38.33
CA ASP A 837 -8.58 47.35 -38.90
C ASP A 837 -7.30 46.50 -38.88
N VAL A 838 -6.37 46.83 -39.79
CA VAL A 838 -4.94 46.58 -39.59
C VAL A 838 -4.35 47.89 -39.08
N ALA A 839 -4.05 47.93 -37.78
CA ALA A 839 -3.46 49.09 -37.10
C ALA A 839 -1.95 48.88 -36.90
N VAL A 840 -1.20 49.97 -37.02
CA VAL A 840 0.25 50.01 -36.77
C VAL A 840 0.58 50.93 -35.61
N GLY A 841 1.51 50.50 -34.78
CA GLY A 841 2.05 51.22 -33.64
C GLY A 841 3.20 52.14 -33.99
N SER A 842 4.07 52.31 -33.00
CA SER A 842 5.23 53.21 -33.05
C SER A 842 6.58 52.48 -33.09
N GLY A 843 6.56 51.14 -33.21
CA GLY A 843 7.72 50.27 -33.30
C GLY A 843 8.16 50.01 -34.74
N ASN A 844 8.68 48.80 -34.99
CA ASN A 844 9.08 48.34 -36.32
C ASN A 844 8.15 47.22 -36.77
N GLU A 845 7.06 47.59 -37.45
CA GLU A 845 6.00 46.66 -37.80
C GLU A 845 5.88 46.40 -39.30
N THR A 846 5.59 45.15 -39.64
CA THR A 846 5.49 44.70 -41.04
C THR A 846 4.24 43.86 -41.26
N PHE A 847 3.53 44.14 -42.35
CA PHE A 847 2.50 43.26 -42.89
C PHE A 847 2.96 42.77 -44.27
N GLU A 848 3.28 41.49 -44.38
CA GLU A 848 3.70 40.85 -45.64
C GLU A 848 2.52 40.16 -46.32
N PHE A 849 2.01 40.74 -47.40
CA PHE A 849 0.93 40.15 -48.19
C PHE A 849 1.47 39.55 -49.48
N SER A 850 1.68 38.23 -49.49
CA SER A 850 2.28 37.50 -50.62
C SER A 850 1.44 36.35 -51.16
N GLY A 851 0.34 36.00 -50.49
CA GLY A 851 -0.62 34.99 -50.93
C GLY A 851 -1.88 35.02 -50.05
N GLY A 852 -2.77 34.04 -50.18
CA GLY A 852 -4.01 33.97 -49.38
C GLY A 852 -5.08 35.00 -49.77
N ARG A 853 -6.11 35.12 -48.94
CA ARG A 853 -7.23 36.08 -49.09
C ARG A 853 -7.30 37.00 -47.88
N LEU A 854 -7.21 38.31 -48.09
CA LEU A 854 -7.48 39.34 -47.10
C LEU A 854 -8.86 39.94 -47.39
N MET A 855 -9.79 39.90 -46.44
CA MET A 855 -11.14 40.39 -46.66
C MET A 855 -11.75 41.14 -45.49
N ASN A 856 -12.82 41.89 -45.77
CA ASN A 856 -13.57 42.67 -44.78
C ASN A 856 -12.69 43.63 -43.96
N VAL A 857 -11.71 44.25 -44.58
CA VAL A 857 -10.82 45.20 -43.88
C VAL A 857 -11.52 46.55 -43.82
N GLY A 858 -11.70 47.11 -42.62
CA GLY A 858 -12.16 48.50 -42.43
C GLY A 858 -11.09 49.48 -42.88
N GLN A 859 -10.04 49.65 -42.06
CA GLN A 859 -8.87 50.46 -42.39
C GLN A 859 -7.57 49.64 -42.36
N PHE A 860 -6.76 49.81 -43.39
CA PHE A 860 -5.37 49.35 -43.44
C PHE A 860 -4.44 50.55 -43.24
N ASN A 861 -3.96 50.73 -42.00
CA ASN A 861 -3.35 51.97 -41.53
C ASN A 861 -1.85 52.13 -41.86
N MET A 862 -1.38 51.52 -42.95
CA MET A 862 0.01 51.60 -43.42
C MET A 862 0.07 51.43 -44.95
N PRO A 863 1.22 51.64 -45.62
CA PRO A 863 1.36 51.28 -47.03
C PRO A 863 1.12 49.78 -47.24
N MET A 864 0.34 49.43 -48.24
CA MET A 864 0.06 48.04 -48.61
C MET A 864 0.83 47.67 -49.88
N SER A 865 1.72 46.68 -49.77
CA SER A 865 2.33 46.02 -50.93
C SER A 865 1.70 44.64 -51.09
N GLN A 866 0.82 44.50 -52.07
CA GLN A 866 0.20 43.24 -52.41
C GLN A 866 1.07 42.52 -53.44
N LEU A 867 1.92 41.62 -52.96
CA LEU A 867 2.86 40.85 -53.79
C LEU A 867 2.17 39.66 -54.46
N GLY A 868 1.09 39.15 -53.88
CA GLY A 868 0.25 38.07 -54.40
C GLY A 868 -1.09 37.98 -53.65
N GLY A 869 -1.86 36.91 -53.88
CA GLY A 869 -3.13 36.67 -53.18
C GLY A 869 -4.28 37.60 -53.59
N THR A 870 -5.40 37.54 -52.87
CA THR A 870 -6.64 38.27 -53.16
C THR A 870 -6.98 39.27 -52.06
N LEU A 871 -7.12 40.54 -52.41
CA LEU A 871 -7.75 41.57 -51.56
C LEU A 871 -9.23 41.66 -51.96
N ALA A 872 -10.14 41.41 -51.02
CA ALA A 872 -11.58 41.56 -51.21
C ALA A 872 -12.11 42.59 -50.21
N PRO A 873 -12.51 43.81 -50.63
CA PRO A 873 -12.89 44.87 -49.72
C PRO A 873 -14.03 44.54 -48.74
N GLY A 874 -14.88 43.57 -49.08
CA GLY A 874 -15.94 43.05 -48.22
C GLY A 874 -16.07 41.52 -48.21
N GLY A 875 -17.18 41.05 -47.66
CA GLY A 875 -17.62 39.67 -47.58
C GLY A 875 -19.09 39.63 -48.01
N SER A 876 -19.34 39.81 -49.31
CA SER A 876 -20.35 40.69 -49.91
C SER A 876 -19.85 42.14 -49.98
N VAL A 877 -20.64 43.04 -50.55
CA VAL A 877 -20.23 44.43 -50.78
C VAL A 877 -19.74 45.14 -49.51
N GLY A 878 -18.51 45.63 -49.55
CA GLY A 878 -17.84 46.36 -48.49
C GLY A 878 -16.83 47.40 -48.99
N LYS A 879 -16.17 48.04 -48.03
CA LYS A 879 -15.20 49.11 -48.27
C LYS A 879 -13.94 48.87 -47.46
N THR A 880 -12.81 48.88 -48.15
CA THR A 880 -11.49 48.93 -47.51
C THR A 880 -10.82 50.27 -47.76
N ILE A 881 -10.26 50.87 -46.70
CA ILE A 881 -9.51 52.12 -46.77
C ILE A 881 -8.04 51.83 -46.50
N ILE A 882 -7.16 52.06 -47.48
CA ILE A 882 -5.71 52.06 -47.29
C ILE A 882 -5.26 53.50 -47.05
N THR A 883 -4.72 53.77 -45.86
CA THR A 883 -4.29 55.15 -45.53
C THR A 883 -2.94 55.51 -46.14
N GLY A 884 -2.10 54.51 -46.43
CA GLY A 884 -0.84 54.63 -47.14
C GLY A 884 -0.96 54.45 -48.66
N ALA A 885 0.19 54.24 -49.31
CA ALA A 885 0.22 53.89 -50.74
C ALA A 885 -0.21 52.44 -50.97
N TYR A 886 -0.83 52.16 -52.11
CA TYR A 886 -1.21 50.82 -52.54
C TYR A 886 -0.40 50.40 -53.76
N ASN A 887 0.37 49.32 -53.63
CA ASN A 887 1.15 48.73 -54.73
C ASN A 887 0.66 47.29 -54.99
N GLN A 888 0.07 47.07 -56.16
CA GLN A 888 -0.40 45.76 -56.60
C GLN A 888 0.59 45.15 -57.61
N SER A 889 1.12 43.97 -57.30
CA SER A 889 2.05 43.24 -58.18
C SER A 889 1.34 42.36 -59.21
N ALA A 890 2.05 41.87 -60.23
CA ALA A 890 1.47 41.06 -61.31
C ALA A 890 0.77 39.76 -60.87
N GLY A 891 1.20 39.15 -59.75
CA GLY A 891 0.58 37.94 -59.20
C GLY A 891 -0.56 38.19 -58.20
N ALA A 892 -0.95 39.44 -57.98
CA ALA A 892 -1.94 39.84 -57.00
C ALA A 892 -3.31 40.15 -57.63
N THR A 893 -4.40 39.89 -56.89
CA THR A 893 -5.78 40.10 -57.34
C THR A 893 -6.50 41.10 -56.42
N LEU A 894 -7.15 42.10 -57.00
CA LEU A 894 -8.20 42.87 -56.35
C LEU A 894 -9.54 42.30 -56.83
N GLU A 895 -10.34 41.79 -55.91
CA GLU A 895 -11.67 41.25 -56.19
C GLU A 895 -12.73 42.29 -55.81
N ILE A 896 -13.67 42.56 -56.72
CA ILE A 896 -14.74 43.54 -56.54
C ILE A 896 -16.08 42.85 -56.82
N GLU A 897 -16.92 42.77 -55.81
CA GLU A 897 -18.30 42.32 -55.93
C GLU A 897 -19.24 43.47 -56.33
N LEU A 898 -20.12 43.21 -57.30
CA LEU A 898 -21.21 44.10 -57.70
C LEU A 898 -22.53 43.39 -57.34
N ASP A 899 -23.26 43.91 -56.35
CA ASP A 899 -24.52 43.32 -55.86
C ASP A 899 -25.74 44.23 -56.12
N GLY A 900 -25.54 45.50 -56.49
CA GLY A 900 -26.61 46.39 -56.87
C GLY A 900 -26.15 47.83 -57.15
N LEU A 901 -27.10 48.78 -57.14
CA LEU A 901 -26.88 50.18 -57.51
C LEU A 901 -26.87 51.14 -56.30
N ALA A 902 -26.81 50.63 -55.07
CA ALA A 902 -26.87 51.46 -53.86
C ALA A 902 -25.66 52.38 -53.68
N GLY A 903 -24.56 52.12 -54.40
CA GLY A 903 -23.33 52.93 -54.40
C GLY A 903 -22.09 52.17 -53.90
N PRO A 904 -20.91 52.83 -53.89
CA PRO A 904 -19.66 52.20 -53.51
C PRO A 904 -19.60 51.93 -51.99
N GLY A 905 -19.26 50.70 -51.62
CA GLY A 905 -19.00 50.28 -50.24
C GLY A 905 -20.23 50.10 -49.36
N VAL A 906 -21.44 50.09 -49.93
CA VAL A 906 -22.70 49.96 -49.18
C VAL A 906 -23.46 48.71 -49.59
N THR A 907 -24.12 48.05 -48.64
CA THR A 907 -24.93 46.85 -48.90
C THR A 907 -25.92 47.06 -50.06
N GLY A 908 -25.93 46.13 -51.03
CA GLY A 908 -26.72 46.26 -52.26
C GLY A 908 -26.12 47.22 -53.30
N GLY A 909 -24.84 47.54 -53.19
CA GLY A 909 -24.06 48.39 -54.08
C GLY A 909 -22.90 47.63 -54.74
N ASN A 910 -21.69 48.17 -54.64
CA ASN A 910 -20.46 47.51 -55.11
C ASN A 910 -19.30 47.63 -54.13
N ASP A 911 -18.37 46.70 -54.15
CA ASP A 911 -17.11 46.79 -53.42
C ASP A 911 -16.32 48.02 -53.84
N VAL A 912 -15.61 48.62 -52.89
CA VAL A 912 -14.73 49.76 -53.16
C VAL A 912 -13.44 49.71 -52.35
N LEU A 913 -12.32 49.92 -53.04
CA LEU A 913 -11.03 50.19 -52.42
C LEU A 913 -10.75 51.69 -52.42
N GLN A 914 -10.62 52.30 -51.24
CA GLN A 914 -10.18 53.69 -51.12
C GLN A 914 -8.70 53.73 -50.75
N VAL A 915 -7.90 54.54 -51.46
CA VAL A 915 -6.46 54.73 -51.18
C VAL A 915 -6.19 56.21 -51.00
N ASN A 916 -5.58 56.58 -49.86
CA ASN A 916 -5.36 58.00 -49.51
C ASN A 916 -3.98 58.54 -49.95
N GLN A 917 -3.14 57.72 -50.58
CA GLN A 917 -1.85 58.10 -51.18
C GLN A 917 -1.73 57.51 -52.59
N GLY A 918 -0.51 57.38 -53.13
CA GLY A 918 -0.29 56.88 -54.49
C GLY A 918 -0.73 55.43 -54.72
N VAL A 919 -1.16 55.14 -55.95
CA VAL A 919 -1.63 53.84 -56.41
C VAL A 919 -0.77 53.35 -57.58
N SER A 920 -0.27 52.12 -57.48
CA SER A 920 0.48 51.44 -58.54
C SER A 920 -0.17 50.10 -58.83
N LEU A 921 -0.60 49.90 -60.09
CA LEU A 921 -1.36 48.75 -60.55
C LEU A 921 -0.56 47.95 -61.58
N ASN A 922 -0.42 46.66 -61.34
CA ASN A 922 0.18 45.71 -62.29
C ASN A 922 -0.51 44.34 -62.23
N GLY A 923 -1.53 44.18 -61.37
CA GLY A 923 -2.15 42.89 -61.06
C GLY A 923 -3.52 42.71 -61.67
N ILE A 924 -4.22 41.69 -61.18
CA ILE A 924 -5.53 41.26 -61.67
C ILE A 924 -6.64 42.08 -61.01
N LEU A 925 -7.61 42.50 -61.81
CA LEU A 925 -8.93 42.92 -61.35
C LEU A 925 -9.92 41.79 -61.65
N ASP A 926 -10.47 41.18 -60.61
CA ASP A 926 -11.57 40.21 -60.72
C ASP A 926 -12.88 40.89 -60.32
N VAL A 927 -13.87 40.84 -61.20
CA VAL A 927 -15.17 41.51 -60.99
C VAL A 927 -16.24 40.45 -60.94
N LEU A 928 -16.80 40.26 -59.75
CA LEU A 928 -17.89 39.32 -59.47
C LEU A 928 -19.23 40.05 -59.58
N VAL A 929 -20.01 39.74 -60.62
CA VAL A 929 -21.31 40.36 -60.88
C VAL A 929 -22.42 39.46 -60.37
N ASN A 930 -23.08 39.86 -59.28
CA ASN A 930 -24.12 39.06 -58.64
C ASN A 930 -25.55 39.57 -58.94
N PHE A 931 -25.69 40.59 -59.78
CA PHE A 931 -26.98 41.15 -60.19
C PHE A 931 -26.99 41.60 -61.66
N PRO A 932 -28.17 41.68 -62.32
CA PRO A 932 -28.27 42.12 -63.71
C PRO A 932 -28.03 43.65 -63.80
N ALA A 933 -26.77 44.05 -63.91
CA ALA A 933 -26.39 45.46 -64.01
C ALA A 933 -27.00 46.13 -65.27
N PRO A 934 -27.71 47.27 -65.16
CA PRO A 934 -28.30 47.93 -66.32
C PRO A 934 -27.25 48.63 -67.17
N GLU A 935 -27.55 48.79 -68.46
CA GLU A 935 -26.70 49.53 -69.40
C GLU A 935 -26.47 50.97 -68.92
N ASN A 936 -25.23 51.46 -69.08
CA ASN A 936 -24.75 52.76 -68.61
C ASN A 936 -24.67 52.92 -67.09
N ALA A 937 -24.89 51.86 -66.29
CA ALA A 937 -24.55 51.89 -64.87
C ALA A 937 -23.05 52.08 -64.70
N VAL A 938 -22.65 52.95 -63.77
CA VAL A 938 -21.26 53.26 -63.45
C VAL A 938 -20.98 52.83 -62.01
N PHE A 939 -19.92 52.05 -61.83
CA PHE A 939 -19.46 51.57 -60.52
C PHE A 939 -18.09 52.17 -60.21
N GLN A 940 -17.96 52.87 -59.09
CA GLN A 940 -16.66 53.33 -58.58
C GLN A 940 -16.04 52.20 -57.77
N ILE A 941 -14.94 51.63 -58.26
CA ILE A 941 -14.32 50.45 -57.65
C ILE A 941 -13.01 50.77 -56.93
N LEU A 942 -12.33 51.86 -57.31
CA LEU A 942 -11.14 52.37 -56.64
C LEU A 942 -11.22 53.89 -56.54
N LEU A 943 -11.13 54.40 -55.30
CA LEU A 943 -11.12 55.84 -55.00
C LEU A 943 -9.69 56.29 -54.65
N ALA A 944 -9.08 57.15 -55.48
CA ALA A 944 -7.69 57.58 -55.32
C ALA A 944 -7.61 58.98 -54.70
N ASN A 945 -7.84 59.09 -53.39
CA ASN A 945 -7.94 60.38 -52.69
C ASN A 945 -6.59 61.07 -52.40
N GLY A 946 -5.47 60.48 -52.81
CA GLY A 946 -4.12 61.00 -52.57
C GLY A 946 -3.67 62.03 -53.62
N SER A 947 -2.58 62.75 -53.33
CA SER A 947 -2.01 63.76 -54.25
C SER A 947 -1.23 63.18 -55.46
N GLY A 948 -1.23 61.86 -55.63
CA GLY A 948 -0.53 61.15 -56.71
C GLY A 948 -1.49 60.47 -57.68
N LEU A 949 -1.16 60.45 -58.97
CA LEU A 949 -1.93 59.76 -60.01
C LEU A 949 -1.85 58.24 -59.85
N ILE A 950 -2.90 57.53 -60.28
CA ILE A 950 -2.84 56.09 -60.52
C ILE A 950 -1.77 55.84 -61.60
N SER A 951 -0.88 54.87 -61.34
CA SER A 951 0.15 54.44 -62.28
C SER A 951 -0.02 52.96 -62.62
N GLY A 952 0.24 52.59 -63.88
CA GLY A 952 -0.02 51.25 -64.39
C GLY A 952 -1.50 50.97 -64.64
N THR A 953 -1.84 49.71 -64.90
CA THR A 953 -3.19 49.26 -65.27
C THR A 953 -3.47 47.89 -64.64
N PHE A 954 -4.75 47.56 -64.50
CA PHE A 954 -5.18 46.21 -64.18
C PHE A 954 -5.00 45.27 -65.38
N GLN A 955 -5.06 43.96 -65.11
CA GLN A 955 -5.27 42.91 -66.08
C GLN A 955 -6.51 42.08 -65.68
N THR A 956 -7.14 41.40 -66.62
CA THR A 956 -8.16 40.40 -66.31
C THR A 956 -7.51 39.09 -65.85
N PRO A 957 -8.27 38.16 -65.23
CA PRO A 957 -7.74 36.84 -64.85
C PRO A 957 -7.17 36.02 -66.01
N ASP A 958 -7.62 36.25 -67.26
CA ASP A 958 -7.11 35.62 -68.48
C ASP A 958 -5.95 36.40 -69.14
N GLY A 959 -5.47 37.49 -68.53
CA GLY A 959 -4.26 38.21 -68.91
C GLY A 959 -4.45 39.35 -69.91
N LEU A 960 -5.68 39.83 -70.13
CA LEU A 960 -5.93 41.02 -70.94
C LEU A 960 -5.56 42.28 -70.15
N GLU A 961 -4.62 43.07 -70.66
CA GLU A 961 -4.28 44.39 -70.10
C GLU A 961 -5.43 45.38 -70.29
N LEU A 962 -5.90 45.95 -69.17
CA LEU A 962 -7.04 46.86 -69.12
C LEU A 962 -6.58 48.31 -69.22
N THR A 963 -6.10 48.73 -70.40
CA THR A 963 -5.79 50.15 -70.66
C THR A 963 -7.05 51.03 -70.65
N GLU A 964 -6.89 52.36 -70.57
CA GLU A 964 -8.01 53.31 -70.60
C GLU A 964 -9.01 53.02 -71.74
N GLY A 965 -10.29 52.82 -71.41
CA GLY A 965 -11.35 52.51 -72.36
C GLY A 965 -11.37 51.06 -72.86
N THR A 966 -10.63 50.15 -72.25
CA THR A 966 -10.71 48.72 -72.57
C THR A 966 -12.08 48.16 -72.15
N ILE A 967 -12.65 47.31 -73.00
CA ILE A 967 -13.89 46.59 -72.72
C ILE A 967 -13.54 45.17 -72.29
N PHE A 968 -14.04 44.73 -71.14
CA PHE A 968 -13.85 43.38 -70.61
C PHE A 968 -15.13 42.85 -69.96
N TYR A 969 -15.11 41.59 -69.50
CA TYR A 969 -16.26 40.95 -68.87
C TYR A 969 -15.94 40.57 -67.43
N GLY A 970 -16.87 40.88 -66.53
CA GLY A 970 -16.88 40.28 -65.19
C GLY A 970 -17.31 38.82 -65.26
N THR A 971 -17.12 38.11 -64.15
CA THR A 971 -17.63 36.76 -63.95
C THR A 971 -18.96 36.83 -63.18
N GLY A 972 -19.88 35.88 -63.38
CA GLY A 972 -21.18 35.85 -62.66
C GLY A 972 -22.44 36.04 -63.53
N GLN A 973 -23.49 36.60 -62.92
CA GLN A 973 -24.83 36.77 -63.50
C GLN A 973 -24.88 37.95 -64.47
N GLY A 974 -25.19 37.67 -65.75
CA GLY A 974 -25.20 38.67 -66.82
C GLY A 974 -23.79 38.97 -67.32
N ARG A 975 -23.45 38.51 -68.53
CA ARG A 975 -22.16 38.79 -69.19
C ARG A 975 -22.14 40.21 -69.76
N ASN A 976 -22.41 41.20 -68.92
CA ASN A 976 -22.36 42.59 -69.32
C ASN A 976 -20.90 42.99 -69.59
N PRO A 977 -20.59 43.59 -70.75
CA PRO A 977 -19.29 44.19 -70.96
C PRO A 977 -19.14 45.47 -70.14
N PHE A 978 -17.97 45.63 -69.53
CA PHE A 978 -17.59 46.82 -68.79
C PHE A 978 -16.50 47.58 -69.52
N LEU A 979 -16.71 48.89 -69.69
CA LEU A 979 -15.69 49.85 -70.08
C LEU A 979 -14.98 50.35 -68.82
N ILE A 980 -13.66 50.19 -68.73
CA ILE A 980 -12.86 50.74 -67.62
C ILE A 980 -12.37 52.16 -67.94
N THR A 981 -12.36 53.04 -66.93
CA THR A 981 -11.67 54.33 -66.98
C THR A 981 -10.88 54.57 -65.69
N TYR A 982 -9.69 55.15 -65.81
CA TYR A 982 -8.79 55.56 -64.72
C TYR A 982 -8.86 57.06 -64.42
N ILE A 983 -9.73 57.78 -65.13
CA ILE A 983 -10.00 59.22 -64.96
C ILE A 983 -11.47 59.45 -64.54
N GLY A 984 -12.08 58.44 -63.92
CA GLY A 984 -13.45 58.51 -63.44
C GLY A 984 -13.57 59.30 -62.13
N GLY A 985 -14.79 59.44 -61.62
CA GLY A 985 -15.04 60.11 -60.34
C GLY A 985 -14.63 61.58 -60.33
N ASP A 986 -13.70 61.94 -59.44
CA ASP A 986 -13.11 63.28 -59.32
C ASP A 986 -11.94 63.56 -60.29
N GLY A 987 -11.64 62.62 -61.18
CA GLY A 987 -10.68 62.76 -62.28
C GLY A 987 -9.48 61.83 -62.21
N ASN A 988 -9.37 61.01 -61.16
CA ASN A 988 -8.31 60.02 -60.98
C ASN A 988 -8.79 58.71 -60.31
N ASP A 989 -10.10 58.44 -60.29
CA ASP A 989 -10.67 57.19 -59.79
C ASP A 989 -10.77 56.12 -60.89
N VAL A 990 -10.84 54.84 -60.47
CA VAL A 990 -11.18 53.74 -61.39
C VAL A 990 -12.68 53.47 -61.35
N THR A 991 -13.32 53.57 -62.50
CA THR A 991 -14.74 53.23 -62.65
C THR A 991 -14.99 52.24 -63.78
N LEU A 992 -16.05 51.45 -63.60
CA LEU A 992 -16.54 50.49 -64.58
C LEU A 992 -17.91 50.96 -65.09
N THR A 993 -18.04 51.17 -66.40
CA THR A 993 -19.32 51.51 -67.04
C THR A 993 -19.87 50.32 -67.81
N VAL A 994 -21.10 49.91 -67.51
CA VAL A 994 -21.79 48.86 -68.29
C VAL A 994 -22.07 49.39 -69.69
N VAL A 995 -21.57 48.70 -70.72
CA VAL A 995 -21.80 49.08 -72.13
C VAL A 995 -22.61 48.00 -72.85
N PRO A 996 -23.32 48.34 -73.95
CA PRO A 996 -23.98 47.33 -74.78
C PRO A 996 -22.99 46.29 -75.30
N GLU A 997 -23.44 45.04 -75.47
CA GLU A 997 -22.62 44.01 -76.12
C GLU A 997 -22.08 44.50 -77.49
N PRO A 998 -20.84 44.13 -77.87
CA PRO A 998 -20.22 44.62 -79.11
C PRO A 998 -21.07 44.40 -80.38
N ALA A 999 -21.93 43.38 -80.41
CA ALA A 999 -22.87 43.14 -81.51
C ALA A 999 -23.90 44.28 -81.66
N SER A 1000 -24.36 44.88 -80.56
CA SER A 1000 -25.29 46.02 -80.54
C SER A 1000 -24.61 47.32 -80.96
N ALA A 1001 -23.34 47.52 -80.58
CA ALA A 1001 -22.54 48.66 -81.04
C ALA A 1001 -22.23 48.60 -82.54
N LEU A 1002 -21.96 47.41 -83.08
CA LEU A 1002 -21.75 47.20 -84.52
C LEU A 1002 -23.04 47.43 -85.34
N LEU A 1003 -24.20 47.05 -84.80
CA LEU A 1003 -25.53 47.33 -85.40
C LEU A 1003 -25.87 48.82 -85.38
N LEU A 1004 -25.45 49.56 -84.35
CA LEU A 1004 -25.59 51.02 -84.31
C LEU A 1004 -24.66 51.71 -85.35
N LEU A 1005 -23.42 51.24 -85.50
CA LEU A 1005 -22.46 51.74 -86.52
C LEU A 1005 -22.91 51.41 -87.95
N LEU A 1006 -23.57 50.27 -88.17
CA LEU A 1006 -24.19 49.91 -89.46
C LEU A 1006 -25.48 50.70 -89.77
N SER A 1007 -26.05 51.43 -88.80
CA SER A 1007 -27.21 52.32 -89.01
C SER A 1007 -26.82 53.75 -89.42
N LEU A 1008 -25.55 54.14 -89.26
CA LEU A 1008 -25.03 55.46 -89.64
C LEU A 1008 -25.08 55.79 -91.15
N PRO A 1009 -25.06 54.82 -92.11
CA PRO A 1009 -25.32 55.14 -93.51
C PRO A 1009 -26.80 55.47 -93.80
N ALA A 1010 -27.75 55.00 -92.99
CA ALA A 1010 -29.19 55.17 -93.25
C ALA A 1010 -29.73 56.56 -92.85
N VAL A 1011 -29.05 57.26 -91.93
CA VAL A 1011 -29.43 58.62 -91.48
C VAL A 1011 -28.79 59.72 -92.33
N ALA A 1012 -27.63 59.45 -92.95
CA ALA A 1012 -26.94 60.40 -93.83
C ALA A 1012 -27.62 60.61 -95.21
N THR A 1013 -28.48 59.68 -95.66
CA THR A 1013 -29.21 59.79 -96.95
C THR A 1013 -30.53 60.57 -96.90
N ARG A 1014 -30.99 61.07 -95.75
CA ARG A 1014 -32.26 61.82 -95.65
C ARG A 1014 -32.14 63.35 -95.69
N LEU A 1015 -30.93 63.91 -95.77
CA LEU A 1015 -30.73 65.38 -95.74
C LEU A 1015 -29.92 66.03 -96.88
N ARG A 1016 -29.49 65.31 -97.93
CA ARG A 1016 -28.98 65.97 -99.14
C ARG A 1016 -29.41 65.29 -100.45
N ARG A 1017 -30.22 66.04 -101.23
CA ARG A 1017 -30.56 65.92 -102.67
C ARG A 1017 -31.94 65.32 -103.03
N ARG A 1018 -32.98 66.15 -102.94
CA ARG A 1018 -33.93 66.33 -104.06
C ARG A 1018 -33.54 67.61 -104.80
N GLY A 1019 -32.81 67.46 -105.88
CA GLY A 1019 -32.35 68.55 -106.74
C GLY A 1019 -31.85 68.01 -108.06
N LEU A 1020 -32.83 67.75 -108.96
CA LEU A 1020 -32.77 67.67 -110.42
C LEU A 1020 -31.68 66.84 -111.12
N ALA A 1021 -32.12 65.90 -111.97
CA ALA A 1021 -31.52 65.71 -113.29
C ALA A 1021 -32.48 65.03 -114.28
N ARG A 1022 -32.73 65.70 -115.41
CA ARG A 1022 -32.79 65.24 -116.83
C ARG A 1022 -33.41 66.39 -117.64
N ARG A 1023 -32.88 66.84 -118.79
CA ARG A 1023 -32.23 66.19 -119.95
C ARG A 1023 -31.85 67.31 -120.98
N PRO A 1024 -31.34 67.04 -122.21
CA PRO A 1024 -29.97 66.63 -122.59
C PRO A 1024 -29.30 67.60 -123.60
N GLY A 1025 -27.99 67.46 -123.79
CA GLY A 1025 -27.16 68.11 -124.82
C GLY A 1025 -25.72 67.70 -124.64
#